data_AF-A0A960MK78-F1
#
_entry.id   AF-A0A960MK78-F1
#
_cell.length_a   1.000
_cell.length_b   1.000
_cell.length_c   1.000
_cell.angle_alpha   90.00
_cell.angle_beta   90.00
_cell.angle_gamma   90.00
#
_symmetry.space_group_name_H-M   'P 1'
#
loop_
_entity.id
_entity.type
_entity.pdbx_description
1 polymer ?
#
loop_
_entity_poly.entity_id
_entity_poly.type
_entity_poly.pdbx_seq_one_letter_code
_entity_poly.pdbx_strand_id
1 'polypeptide(L)'
;MLRFFISLSALVFFSLQVGNASLQIVAACPPPPDPFVLPPIPGPVPPPPNTCPLSGVTSYPNYLPITILNNSTLSNSDIYVAVLIDSKKKYLSFSTVDGHKLGAISSFAASTYLSSPLYSTPLNGFENTGTNQYTFYIPNTGKSGTPSSNPLPSSQIIISVGQPLTYFIDNNGILGVPAENEAFNDNYFILNDKVEFDLGSNNLNRMNMNLTGVDFFGLPLSVQANYLFFFGGALTPNCAFTGWPSTVSFSDVFTGYRAALDSLQSPFNDHWRALIATYDNPGGGTSDIRIFSPKTAMTPPVQTQTNPSLVDFPTTYFLSSILSDPACTWFNAVWSGLTHSGQTAYYQQKTTPPHTLILDATVKEAATATGVMQKGGAFSFTIHGGPDKGKTMVIPYPKNSMAFFTGAVSDYDPPISGSASADTQAQVFKVFATMIIGAFFPFNSLATNPPVTVTQDYLEMHSQDYFQNNALLESLLAGCLCESNNPWFDFYSRTLLTLGSPNLFYTSAYSDELGTDGTIVIVGLNDKNPDATILLTLNSLAGVPLPDPYSDTNIYSITVQFNPNTTVEYGTSATGPWGPIPATSPGNTFFLRVKYTLPPYNTPGLSFITQVSPTAKITHPILPYPAVITTTGLTTNVSLGGP
;
A
#
# COMPACT_ATOMS: atom_id res chain seq x y z
N MET A 1 17.66 -42.89 -42.32
CA MET A 1 17.80 -41.50 -41.84
C MET A 1 16.48 -40.78 -42.04
N LEU A 2 15.61 -40.82 -41.02
CA LEU A 2 14.56 -39.84 -40.66
C LEU A 2 13.83 -40.50 -39.48
N ARG A 3 13.95 -39.93 -38.27
CA ARG A 3 13.19 -40.39 -37.09
C ARG A 3 12.07 -39.39 -36.85
N PHE A 4 10.83 -39.84 -37.00
CA PHE A 4 9.64 -39.15 -36.49
C PHE A 4 9.44 -39.59 -35.03
N PHE A 5 9.38 -38.63 -34.11
CA PHE A 5 8.88 -38.84 -32.75
C PHE A 5 7.35 -38.70 -32.79
N ILE A 6 6.63 -39.77 -32.47
CA ILE A 6 5.22 -39.72 -32.09
C ILE A 6 5.16 -39.71 -30.56
N SER A 7 4.59 -38.64 -30.03
CA SER A 7 4.25 -38.45 -28.62
C SER A 7 3.18 -39.47 -28.20
N LEU A 8 3.44 -40.15 -27.08
CA LEU A 8 2.60 -41.17 -26.47
C LEU A 8 1.44 -40.46 -25.73
N SER A 9 0.27 -40.37 -26.35
CA SER A 9 -0.96 -39.95 -25.66
C SER A 9 -1.50 -41.11 -24.82
N ALA A 10 -1.74 -40.87 -23.54
CA ALA A 10 -2.32 -41.83 -22.61
C ALA A 10 -3.68 -42.33 -23.12
N LEU A 11 -3.76 -43.64 -23.39
CA LEU A 11 -4.98 -44.32 -23.77
C LEU A 11 -5.73 -44.72 -22.49
N VAL A 12 -6.78 -43.98 -22.12
CA VAL A 12 -7.71 -44.38 -21.06
C VAL A 12 -8.78 -45.29 -21.66
N PHE A 13 -8.84 -46.55 -21.22
CA PHE A 13 -9.90 -47.48 -21.59
C PHE A 13 -11.19 -47.14 -20.83
N PHE A 14 -12.28 -46.87 -21.55
CA PHE A 14 -13.64 -46.82 -20.98
C PHE A 14 -14.40 -48.10 -21.32
N SER A 15 -14.87 -48.81 -20.30
CA SER A 15 -15.91 -49.83 -20.41
C SER A 15 -17.26 -49.16 -20.17
N LEU A 16 -18.09 -49.02 -21.20
CA LEU A 16 -19.47 -48.54 -21.08
C LEU A 16 -20.37 -49.66 -20.53
N GLN A 17 -20.89 -49.49 -19.32
CA GLN A 17 -22.14 -50.14 -18.90
C GLN A 17 -23.24 -49.08 -18.90
N VAL A 18 -24.22 -49.25 -19.79
CA VAL A 18 -25.37 -48.34 -19.92
C VAL A 18 -26.40 -48.73 -18.86
N GLY A 19 -26.43 -47.98 -17.77
CA GLY A 19 -27.51 -47.94 -16.79
C GLY A 19 -27.64 -46.52 -16.29
N ASN A 20 -28.86 -46.02 -16.11
CA ASN A 20 -29.22 -44.64 -15.74
C ASN A 20 -28.48 -44.12 -14.48
N ALA A 21 -27.23 -43.71 -14.64
CA ALA A 21 -26.44 -43.02 -13.65
C ALA A 21 -25.93 -41.72 -14.29
N SER A 22 -26.31 -40.59 -13.70
CA SER A 22 -25.77 -39.28 -14.00
C SER A 22 -24.24 -39.34 -13.95
N LEU A 23 -23.60 -39.17 -15.10
CA LEU A 23 -22.15 -39.18 -15.25
C LEU A 23 -21.59 -37.93 -14.55
N GLN A 24 -21.20 -38.03 -13.27
CA GLN A 24 -20.37 -37.01 -12.63
C GLN A 24 -18.95 -37.16 -13.17
N ILE A 25 -18.59 -36.29 -14.10
CA ILE A 25 -17.20 -36.12 -14.51
C ILE A 25 -16.50 -35.40 -13.34
N VAL A 26 -15.87 -36.17 -12.45
CA VAL A 26 -14.99 -35.62 -11.42
C VAL A 26 -13.66 -35.34 -12.10
N ALA A 27 -13.42 -34.08 -12.46
CA ALA A 27 -12.09 -33.65 -12.89
C ALA A 27 -11.15 -33.80 -11.68
N ALA A 28 -10.23 -34.76 -11.75
CA ALA A 28 -9.20 -34.92 -10.72
C ALA A 28 -8.24 -33.72 -10.81
N CYS A 29 -8.15 -32.91 -9.75
CA CYS A 29 -7.14 -31.86 -9.68
C CYS A 29 -5.75 -32.54 -9.68
N PRO A 30 -4.75 -31.99 -10.39
CA PRO A 30 -3.39 -32.52 -10.35
C PRO A 30 -2.91 -32.50 -8.90
N PRO A 31 -2.09 -33.51 -8.48
CA PRO A 31 -1.51 -33.50 -7.13
C PRO A 31 -0.79 -32.17 -6.90
N PRO A 32 -0.95 -31.57 -5.71
CA PRO A 32 -0.30 -30.31 -5.41
C PRO A 32 1.21 -30.46 -5.59
N PRO A 33 1.92 -29.49 -6.19
CA PRO A 33 3.37 -29.44 -6.05
C PRO A 33 3.71 -29.41 -4.55
N ASP A 34 4.85 -29.98 -4.16
CA ASP A 34 5.33 -29.90 -2.77
C ASP A 34 5.23 -28.44 -2.31
N PRO A 35 4.56 -28.16 -1.18
CA PRO A 35 4.31 -26.79 -0.77
C PRO A 35 5.65 -26.09 -0.61
N PHE A 36 5.86 -25.03 -1.40
CA PHE A 36 6.97 -24.13 -1.14
C PHE A 36 6.70 -23.49 0.22
N VAL A 37 7.41 -23.96 1.25
CA VAL A 37 7.29 -23.41 2.59
C VAL A 37 8.05 -22.08 2.58
N LEU A 38 7.33 -20.98 2.36
CA LEU A 38 7.87 -19.67 2.68
C LEU A 38 8.33 -19.69 4.13
N PRO A 39 9.54 -19.17 4.44
CA PRO A 39 10.01 -19.11 5.82
C PRO A 39 8.97 -18.39 6.68
N PRO A 40 8.83 -18.75 7.97
CA PRO A 40 7.96 -18.03 8.87
C PRO A 40 8.37 -16.56 8.86
N ILE A 41 7.38 -15.66 8.97
CA ILE A 41 7.67 -14.24 9.13
C ILE A 41 8.55 -14.12 10.36
N PRO A 42 9.74 -13.50 10.24
CA PRO A 42 10.58 -13.30 11.39
C PRO A 42 9.74 -12.60 12.45
N GLY A 43 9.67 -13.16 13.67
CA GLY A 43 9.13 -12.41 14.78
C GLY A 43 9.87 -11.07 14.91
N PRO A 44 9.31 -10.06 15.59
CA PRO A 44 9.99 -8.78 15.80
C PRO A 44 11.30 -9.01 16.56
N VAL A 45 12.40 -9.22 15.82
CA VAL A 45 13.75 -9.34 16.37
C VAL A 45 14.35 -7.95 16.29
N PRO A 46 14.56 -7.26 17.43
CA PRO A 46 15.25 -5.99 17.40
C PRO A 46 16.62 -6.17 16.75
N PRO A 47 17.06 -5.24 15.88
CA PRO A 47 18.36 -5.33 15.24
C PRO A 47 19.47 -5.48 16.29
N PRO A 48 20.58 -6.17 15.99
CA PRO A 48 21.69 -6.30 16.91
C PRO A 48 22.15 -4.90 17.41
N PRO A 49 22.35 -4.68 18.72
CA PRO A 49 22.68 -3.37 19.29
C PRO A 49 23.98 -2.72 18.77
N ASN A 50 24.81 -3.46 18.03
CA ASN A 50 26.19 -3.08 17.68
C ASN A 50 26.38 -2.58 16.23
N THR A 51 25.33 -2.42 15.42
CA THR A 51 25.48 -2.05 13.99
C THR A 51 25.29 -0.58 13.66
N CYS A 52 25.08 0.30 14.65
CA CYS A 52 24.62 1.66 14.36
C CYS A 52 25.58 2.79 14.78
N PRO A 53 26.79 2.91 14.19
CA PRO A 53 27.53 4.16 14.24
C PRO A 53 27.20 5.03 13.02
N LEU A 54 26.38 6.06 13.22
CA LEU A 54 26.55 7.29 12.43
C LEU A 54 27.62 8.13 13.13
N SER A 55 28.88 7.97 12.73
CA SER A 55 29.94 8.89 13.15
C SER A 55 29.99 10.08 12.18
N GLY A 56 29.94 11.30 12.69
CA GLY A 56 30.24 12.51 11.91
C GLY A 56 29.06 13.42 11.57
N VAL A 57 27.83 13.09 11.98
CA VAL A 57 26.69 14.00 11.83
C VAL A 57 26.75 15.09 12.89
N THR A 58 26.88 16.35 12.48
CA THR A 58 26.85 17.50 13.40
C THR A 58 25.42 17.83 13.80
N SER A 59 25.16 17.94 15.12
CA SER A 59 23.89 18.44 15.64
C SER A 59 23.71 19.92 15.24
N TYR A 60 22.49 20.31 14.84
CA TYR A 60 22.15 21.73 14.61
C TYR A 60 21.01 22.16 15.55
N PRO A 61 21.13 23.30 16.26
CA PRO A 61 20.13 23.70 17.27
C PRO A 61 18.70 23.79 16.71
N ASN A 62 17.77 23.08 17.35
CA ASN A 62 16.35 23.00 16.96
C ASN A 62 16.09 22.32 15.60
N TYR A 63 17.00 21.48 15.14
CA TYR A 63 16.81 20.66 13.95
C TYR A 63 17.20 19.21 14.22
N LEU A 64 16.50 18.29 13.56
CA LEU A 64 16.83 16.87 13.55
C LEU A 64 17.55 16.53 12.24
N PRO A 65 18.77 15.96 12.28
CA PRO A 65 19.47 15.56 11.07
C PRO A 65 18.87 14.27 10.48
N ILE A 66 18.66 14.29 9.17
CA ILE A 66 18.30 13.13 8.36
C ILE A 66 19.39 12.96 7.32
N THR A 67 20.03 11.79 7.33
CA THR A 67 21.08 11.43 6.38
C THR A 67 20.55 10.37 5.43
N ILE A 68 20.76 10.57 4.13
CA ILE A 68 20.47 9.57 3.10
C ILE A 68 21.79 8.94 2.66
N LEU A 69 21.90 7.62 2.79
CA LEU A 69 22.96 6.82 2.19
C LEU A 69 22.50 6.32 0.82
N ASN A 70 23.21 6.74 -0.23
CA ASN A 70 22.98 6.26 -1.59
C ASN A 70 23.81 4.99 -1.86
N ASN A 71 23.15 3.83 -1.77
CA ASN A 71 23.69 2.54 -2.22
C ASN A 71 23.09 2.09 -3.57
N SER A 72 22.33 2.95 -4.25
CA SER A 72 21.59 2.60 -5.46
C SER A 72 22.46 2.28 -6.67
N THR A 73 23.73 2.69 -6.67
CA THR A 73 24.65 2.77 -7.83
C THR A 73 24.33 3.89 -8.84
N LEU A 74 23.23 4.62 -8.66
CA LEU A 74 22.90 5.79 -9.48
C LEU A 74 23.68 7.03 -9.05
N SER A 75 23.80 7.99 -9.98
CA SER A 75 24.33 9.31 -9.66
C SER A 75 23.44 10.03 -8.64
N ASN A 76 24.06 10.75 -7.71
CA ASN A 76 23.33 11.60 -6.75
C ASN A 76 22.58 12.76 -7.42
N SER A 77 22.83 13.06 -8.70
CA SER A 77 22.01 13.99 -9.49
C SER A 77 20.67 13.41 -9.91
N ASP A 78 20.55 12.08 -9.92
CA ASP A 78 19.41 11.35 -10.48
C ASP A 78 18.49 10.83 -9.37
N ILE A 79 18.74 11.24 -8.12
CA ILE A 79 17.93 10.92 -6.96
C ILE A 79 17.36 12.22 -6.43
N TYR A 80 16.05 12.29 -6.25
CA TYR A 80 15.34 13.49 -5.84
C TYR A 80 14.59 13.25 -4.55
N VAL A 81 14.64 14.23 -3.65
CA VAL A 81 14.01 14.17 -2.32
C VAL A 81 13.01 15.31 -2.19
N ALA A 82 11.79 14.99 -1.83
CA ALA A 82 10.77 15.95 -1.43
C ALA A 82 10.33 15.68 0.01
N VAL A 83 10.13 16.72 0.82
CA VAL A 83 9.55 16.58 2.15
C VAL A 83 8.22 17.32 2.20
N LEU A 84 7.14 16.56 2.26
CA LEU A 84 5.76 17.05 2.31
C LEU A 84 5.25 17.05 3.75
N ILE A 85 4.44 18.04 4.12
CA ILE A 85 3.98 18.27 5.50
C ILE A 85 2.47 18.52 5.52
N ASP A 86 1.83 18.25 6.67
CA ASP A 86 0.43 18.57 6.97
C ASP A 86 -0.50 17.94 5.93
N SER A 87 -0.35 16.63 5.72
CA SER A 87 -1.08 15.88 4.71
C SER A 87 -0.94 16.49 3.32
N LYS A 88 0.31 16.84 2.95
CA LYS A 88 0.69 17.40 1.64
C LYS A 88 0.17 18.81 1.36
N LYS A 89 -0.12 19.59 2.40
CA LYS A 89 -0.52 21.01 2.28
C LYS A 89 0.67 21.98 2.25
N LYS A 90 1.82 21.53 2.75
CA LYS A 90 3.07 22.30 2.83
C LYS A 90 4.24 21.42 2.43
N TYR A 91 5.41 22.02 2.28
CA TYR A 91 6.66 21.32 2.01
C TYR A 91 7.82 21.97 2.76
N LEU A 92 8.98 21.30 2.83
CA LEU A 92 10.23 21.93 3.24
C LEU A 92 10.98 22.46 2.04
N SER A 93 11.28 23.76 2.04
CA SER A 93 12.33 24.33 1.19
C SER A 93 13.66 24.25 1.91
N PHE A 94 14.75 23.98 1.19
CA PHE A 94 16.08 23.84 1.80
C PHE A 94 16.96 25.02 1.44
N SER A 95 17.58 25.61 2.47
CA SER A 95 18.55 26.70 2.33
C SER A 95 19.85 26.34 3.04
N THR A 96 20.97 26.88 2.56
CA THR A 96 22.27 26.67 3.20
C THR A 96 22.50 27.73 4.27
N VAL A 97 22.69 27.30 5.52
CA VAL A 97 23.02 28.14 6.66
C VAL A 97 24.20 27.51 7.39
N ASP A 98 25.28 28.27 7.55
CA ASP A 98 26.53 27.81 8.20
C ASP A 98 27.08 26.49 7.64
N GLY A 99 26.90 26.26 6.34
CA GLY A 99 27.32 25.03 5.65
C GLY A 99 26.29 23.89 5.67
N HIS A 100 25.23 24.00 6.49
CA HIS A 100 24.20 22.99 6.66
C HIS A 100 22.96 23.26 5.81
N LYS A 101 22.26 22.19 5.40
CA LYS A 101 21.03 22.25 4.60
C LYS A 101 19.79 22.22 5.48
N LEU A 102 19.31 23.40 5.87
CA LEU A 102 18.20 23.56 6.79
C LEU A 102 16.87 23.68 6.05
N GLY A 103 15.92 22.84 6.42
CA GLY A 103 14.56 22.85 5.90
C GLY A 103 13.72 23.95 6.56
N ALA A 104 12.97 24.71 5.77
CA ALA A 104 12.00 25.71 6.24
C ALA A 104 10.61 25.37 5.72
N ILE A 105 9.61 25.37 6.61
CA ILE A 105 8.22 25.12 6.22
C ILE A 105 7.77 26.20 5.25
N SER A 106 7.34 25.77 4.08
CA SER A 106 6.92 26.61 2.97
C SER A 106 5.54 26.18 2.49
N SER A 107 4.74 27.16 2.07
CA SER A 107 3.45 26.90 1.43
C SER A 107 3.63 26.73 -0.06
N PHE A 108 2.84 25.86 -0.67
CA PHE A 108 2.80 25.78 -2.11
C PHE A 108 2.27 27.09 -2.70
N ALA A 109 2.88 27.52 -3.81
CA ALA A 109 2.28 28.55 -4.64
C ALA A 109 1.20 27.87 -5.48
N ALA A 110 -0.04 28.33 -5.36
CA ALA A 110 -1.15 27.85 -6.18
C ALA A 110 -0.77 28.00 -7.65
N SER A 111 -0.49 26.88 -8.28
CA SER A 111 0.00 26.80 -9.65
C SER A 111 -0.48 25.49 -10.24
N THR A 112 -1.04 25.55 -11.44
CA THR A 112 -1.61 24.37 -12.05
C THR A 112 -0.50 23.62 -12.77
N TYR A 113 -0.17 22.46 -12.19
CA TYR A 113 0.68 21.42 -12.74
C TYR A 113 2.17 21.80 -12.82
N LEU A 114 2.95 21.32 -11.85
CA LEU A 114 4.38 21.58 -11.80
C LEU A 114 5.16 20.28 -11.54
N SER A 115 5.82 19.78 -12.58
CA SER A 115 7.04 18.98 -12.45
C SER A 115 8.16 19.95 -12.09
N SER A 116 8.25 20.38 -10.82
CA SER A 116 9.18 21.45 -10.46
C SER A 116 10.27 20.98 -9.52
N PRO A 117 11.56 21.20 -9.88
CA PRO A 117 12.65 21.13 -8.92
C PRO A 117 12.52 22.16 -7.78
N LEU A 118 11.49 23.03 -7.79
CA LEU A 118 11.13 23.86 -6.65
C LEU A 118 10.70 23.05 -5.43
N TYR A 119 10.10 21.88 -5.61
CA TYR A 119 9.54 21.06 -4.51
C TYR A 119 10.31 19.77 -4.25
N SER A 120 11.28 19.44 -5.10
CA SER A 120 12.16 18.29 -4.97
C SER A 120 13.61 18.73 -5.12
N THR A 121 14.47 18.36 -4.18
CA THR A 121 15.89 18.68 -4.20
C THR A 121 16.68 17.45 -4.68
N PRO A 122 17.57 17.57 -5.68
CA PRO A 122 18.45 16.46 -6.05
C PRO A 122 19.37 16.12 -4.87
N LEU A 123 19.74 14.85 -4.71
CA LEU A 123 20.46 14.37 -3.53
C LEU A 123 21.83 15.05 -3.38
N ASN A 124 22.52 15.32 -4.49
CA ASN A 124 23.76 16.10 -4.53
C ASN A 124 23.60 17.58 -4.14
N GLY A 125 22.37 18.06 -4.00
CA GLY A 125 22.02 19.37 -3.48
C GLY A 125 22.10 19.46 -1.95
N PHE A 126 22.29 18.34 -1.24
CA PHE A 126 22.44 18.28 0.21
C PHE A 126 23.91 18.25 0.67
N GLU A 127 24.12 18.36 1.98
CA GLU A 127 25.47 18.35 2.57
C GLU A 127 26.07 16.95 2.48
N ASN A 128 27.23 16.82 1.82
CA ASN A 128 27.94 15.55 1.78
C ASN A 128 28.74 15.36 3.09
N THR A 129 28.27 14.44 3.94
CA THR A 129 28.83 14.17 5.27
C THR A 129 29.68 12.90 5.32
N GLY A 130 29.78 12.16 4.22
CA GLY A 130 30.52 10.90 4.17
C GLY A 130 30.47 10.23 2.80
N THR A 131 31.07 9.05 2.67
CA THR A 131 31.02 8.30 1.40
C THR A 131 29.57 7.97 1.04
N ASN A 132 29.05 8.62 0.00
CA ASN A 132 27.67 8.55 -0.47
C ASN A 132 26.60 8.92 0.59
N GLN A 133 26.96 9.73 1.60
CA GLN A 133 26.05 10.18 2.64
C GLN A 133 25.71 11.66 2.47
N TYR A 134 24.41 11.95 2.45
CA TYR A 134 23.88 13.28 2.17
C TYR A 134 22.90 13.68 3.27
N THR A 135 23.21 14.76 3.99
CA THR A 135 22.46 15.18 5.18
C THR A 135 21.67 16.45 4.91
N PHE A 136 20.43 16.46 5.40
CA PHE A 136 19.60 17.64 5.56
C PHE A 136 18.97 17.67 6.94
N TYR A 137 18.48 18.83 7.32
CA TYR A 137 18.00 19.10 8.67
C TYR A 137 16.53 19.50 8.61
N ILE A 138 15.67 18.76 9.30
CA ILE A 138 14.26 19.13 9.44
C ILE A 138 14.04 19.92 10.74
N PRO A 139 13.15 20.92 10.75
CA PRO A 139 12.83 21.65 11.98
C PRO A 139 12.39 20.68 13.07
N ASN A 140 13.06 20.74 14.22
CA ASN A 140 12.63 20.06 15.44
C ASN A 140 12.04 21.09 16.39
N THR A 141 11.12 20.66 17.24
CA THR A 141 10.59 21.52 18.27
C THR A 141 11.74 21.87 19.22
N GLY A 142 11.99 23.15 19.50
CA GLY A 142 13.28 23.54 20.08
C GLY A 142 13.53 23.09 21.53
N LYS A 143 14.79 23.22 21.97
CA LYS A 143 15.24 23.02 23.36
C LYS A 143 14.75 24.10 24.35
N SER A 144 14.22 25.22 23.86
CA SER A 144 13.73 26.30 24.71
C SER A 144 12.26 26.06 25.05
N GLY A 145 11.86 26.18 26.32
CA GLY A 145 10.49 25.98 26.82
C GLY A 145 9.39 26.89 26.23
N THR A 146 9.61 27.45 25.05
CA THR A 146 8.60 27.97 24.13
C THR A 146 8.19 26.85 23.18
N PRO A 147 6.91 26.45 23.12
CA PRO A 147 6.42 25.52 22.11
C PRO A 147 6.90 25.99 20.73
N SER A 148 7.62 25.16 19.98
CA SER A 148 7.89 25.53 18.60
C SER A 148 6.55 25.69 17.90
N SER A 149 6.37 26.79 17.18
CA SER A 149 5.18 27.04 16.36
C SER A 149 5.04 26.08 15.17
N ASN A 150 5.98 25.14 14.97
CA ASN A 150 6.21 24.45 13.71
C ASN A 150 6.22 22.91 13.87
N PRO A 151 5.13 22.27 14.33
CA PRO A 151 5.02 20.82 14.23
C PRO A 151 5.05 20.39 12.75
N LEU A 152 5.51 19.16 12.50
CA LEU A 152 5.46 18.52 11.18
C LEU A 152 4.45 17.34 11.22
N PRO A 153 3.14 17.62 11.34
CA PRO A 153 2.13 16.58 11.40
C PRO A 153 1.99 15.90 10.04
N SER A 154 1.70 14.60 10.03
CA SER A 154 1.34 13.84 8.82
C SER A 154 2.28 14.13 7.64
N SER A 155 3.58 14.00 7.88
CA SER A 155 4.63 14.37 6.95
C SER A 155 5.18 13.16 6.20
N GLN A 156 5.78 13.40 5.04
CA GLN A 156 6.34 12.37 4.18
C GLN A 156 7.70 12.82 3.62
N ILE A 157 8.69 11.93 3.65
CA ILE A 157 9.93 12.07 2.88
C ILE A 157 9.77 11.17 1.66
N ILE A 158 9.69 11.75 0.48
CA ILE A 158 9.52 11.02 -0.77
C ILE A 158 10.85 11.01 -1.51
N ILE A 159 11.24 9.83 -1.97
CA ILE A 159 12.43 9.61 -2.78
C ILE A 159 11.99 9.13 -4.15
N SER A 160 12.52 9.75 -5.19
CA SER A 160 12.28 9.36 -6.58
C SER A 160 13.61 9.26 -7.32
N VAL A 161 13.70 8.37 -8.31
CA VAL A 161 14.92 8.15 -9.10
C VAL A 161 14.69 8.40 -10.59
N GLY A 162 15.73 8.86 -11.28
CA GLY A 162 15.72 9.30 -12.67
C GLY A 162 15.10 10.69 -12.87
N GLN A 163 14.04 11.01 -12.13
CA GLN A 163 13.32 12.28 -12.26
C GLN A 163 12.56 12.63 -10.97
N PRO A 164 12.32 13.93 -10.69
CA PRO A 164 11.48 14.33 -9.57
C PRO A 164 10.01 14.03 -9.86
N LEU A 165 9.22 13.80 -8.80
CA LEU A 165 7.77 13.67 -8.94
C LEU A 165 7.11 14.96 -9.43
N THR A 166 6.02 14.78 -10.16
CA THR A 166 5.11 15.82 -10.64
C THR A 166 3.94 15.96 -9.68
N TYR A 167 3.63 17.19 -9.27
CA TYR A 167 2.54 17.46 -8.33
C TYR A 167 1.47 18.36 -8.94
N PHE A 168 0.21 18.02 -8.71
CA PHE A 168 -0.92 18.92 -8.95
C PHE A 168 -1.28 19.64 -7.66
N ILE A 169 -1.15 20.97 -7.67
CA ILE A 169 -1.25 21.82 -6.49
C ILE A 169 -2.40 22.81 -6.65
N ASP A 170 -3.26 22.91 -5.66
CA ASP A 170 -4.26 23.97 -5.52
C ASP A 170 -4.03 24.83 -4.27
N ASN A 171 -4.99 25.69 -3.96
CA ASN A 171 -4.96 26.55 -2.76
C ASN A 171 -4.97 25.76 -1.45
N ASN A 172 -5.38 24.49 -1.47
CA ASN A 172 -5.46 23.61 -0.32
C ASN A 172 -4.24 22.68 -0.20
N GLY A 173 -3.31 22.70 -1.16
CA GLY A 173 -2.13 21.83 -1.16
C GLY A 173 -2.05 20.96 -2.40
N ILE A 174 -1.38 19.81 -2.26
CA ILE A 174 -1.37 18.80 -3.30
C ILE A 174 -2.75 18.12 -3.31
N LEU A 175 -3.51 18.27 -4.39
CA LEU A 175 -4.84 17.68 -4.56
C LEU A 175 -4.81 16.14 -4.64
N GLY A 176 -3.62 15.61 -4.85
CA GLY A 176 -3.24 14.22 -4.81
C GLY A 176 -1.84 14.10 -5.41
N VAL A 177 -1.00 13.21 -4.86
CA VAL A 177 -0.10 12.51 -5.78
C VAL A 177 -1.09 11.70 -6.61
N PRO A 178 -1.21 11.89 -7.92
CA PRO A 178 -2.28 11.25 -8.66
C PRO A 178 -2.23 9.75 -8.39
N ALA A 179 -3.38 9.07 -8.44
CA ALA A 179 -3.46 7.68 -8.01
C ALA A 179 -2.40 6.87 -8.76
N GLU A 180 -1.45 6.32 -8.02
CA GLU A 180 -0.22 5.79 -8.58
C GLU A 180 -0.44 4.52 -9.42
N ASN A 181 -1.66 3.98 -9.41
CA ASN A 181 -2.15 2.88 -10.23
C ASN A 181 -2.80 3.31 -11.56
N GLU A 182 -2.93 4.60 -11.83
CA GLU A 182 -3.41 5.12 -13.11
C GLU A 182 -2.22 5.31 -14.07
N ALA A 183 -2.09 4.54 -15.16
CA ALA A 183 -0.93 4.63 -16.08
C ALA A 183 -0.82 5.95 -16.83
N PHE A 184 -1.89 6.73 -16.87
CA PHE A 184 -1.84 8.10 -17.40
C PHE A 184 -1.21 9.08 -16.41
N ASN A 185 -0.93 8.66 -15.18
CA ASN A 185 -0.23 9.43 -14.17
C ASN A 185 1.25 9.63 -14.54
N ASP A 186 1.71 10.87 -14.53
CA ASP A 186 3.12 11.21 -14.79
C ASP A 186 4.07 10.54 -13.80
N ASN A 187 3.60 10.26 -12.58
CA ASN A 187 4.37 9.57 -11.55
C ASN A 187 4.30 8.04 -11.68
N TYR A 188 3.48 7.49 -12.57
CA TYR A 188 3.34 6.04 -12.75
C TYR A 188 4.68 5.40 -13.16
N PHE A 189 5.40 6.05 -14.07
CA PHE A 189 6.70 5.55 -14.56
C PHE A 189 7.88 5.97 -13.69
N ILE A 190 7.65 6.79 -12.66
CA ILE A 190 8.70 7.24 -11.76
C ILE A 190 8.84 6.24 -10.64
N LEU A 191 9.98 5.55 -10.60
CA LEU A 191 10.35 4.75 -9.43
C LEU A 191 10.46 5.66 -8.22
N ASN A 192 9.58 5.47 -7.26
CA ASN A 192 9.50 6.30 -6.07
C ASN A 192 8.97 5.51 -4.88
N ASP A 193 9.29 5.96 -3.68
CA ASP A 193 8.75 5.42 -2.43
C ASP A 193 8.86 6.48 -1.32
N LYS A 194 8.23 6.23 -0.17
CA LYS A 194 8.07 7.24 0.89
C LYS A 194 8.33 6.70 2.29
N VAL A 195 8.85 7.57 3.13
CA VAL A 195 8.85 7.41 4.59
C VAL A 195 7.77 8.33 5.15
N GLU A 196 6.86 7.79 5.94
CA GLU A 196 5.86 8.58 6.66
C GLU A 196 6.39 8.90 8.05
N PHE A 197 6.15 10.13 8.51
CA PHE A 197 6.52 10.53 9.85
C PHE A 197 5.60 11.59 10.42
N ASP A 198 5.50 11.60 11.74
CA ASP A 198 4.87 12.65 12.51
C ASP A 198 5.88 13.18 13.51
N LEU A 199 6.08 14.50 13.52
CA LEU A 199 6.91 15.18 14.52
C LEU A 199 6.10 16.28 15.20
N GLY A 200 5.75 16.05 16.46
CA GLY A 200 5.20 17.10 17.31
C GLY A 200 3.71 17.38 17.20
N SER A 201 2.89 16.56 16.51
CA SER A 201 1.45 16.84 16.38
C SER A 201 0.65 16.63 17.67
N ASN A 202 0.94 15.53 18.38
CA ASN A 202 0.26 15.13 19.62
C ASN A 202 1.14 15.24 20.86
N ASN A 203 2.45 15.31 20.67
CA ASN A 203 3.45 15.52 21.71
C ASN A 203 4.67 16.15 21.04
N LEU A 204 4.96 17.43 21.35
CA LEU A 204 6.05 18.19 20.75
C LEU A 204 7.41 17.49 20.88
N ASN A 205 7.56 16.56 21.81
CA ASN A 205 8.80 15.87 22.13
C ASN A 205 8.82 14.40 21.63
N ARG A 206 8.04 14.08 20.59
CA ARG A 206 7.92 12.72 20.02
C ARG A 206 7.95 12.76 18.50
N MET A 207 8.64 11.77 17.92
CA MET A 207 8.56 11.41 16.52
C MET A 207 8.09 9.96 16.36
N ASN A 208 7.23 9.74 15.39
CA ASN A 208 6.91 8.42 14.85
C ASN A 208 7.33 8.41 13.40
N MET A 209 7.97 7.34 12.94
CA MET A 209 8.43 7.22 11.56
C MET A 209 8.35 5.77 11.10
N ASN A 210 7.87 5.56 9.87
CA ASN A 210 7.71 4.22 9.30
C ASN A 210 7.91 4.24 7.78
N LEU A 211 8.34 3.11 7.24
CA LEU A 211 8.18 2.80 5.82
C LEU A 211 6.81 2.18 5.58
N THR A 212 6.29 2.32 4.35
CA THR A 212 4.95 1.82 4.01
C THR A 212 4.86 1.32 2.57
N GLY A 213 4.54 0.04 2.45
CA GLY A 213 4.07 -0.63 1.25
C GLY A 213 2.55 -0.85 1.25
N VAL A 214 1.77 -0.10 2.04
CA VAL A 214 0.30 -0.20 2.09
C VAL A 214 -0.33 0.11 0.73
N ASP A 215 0.29 1.01 -0.03
CA ASP A 215 -0.19 1.37 -1.36
C ASP A 215 0.54 0.56 -2.45
N PHE A 216 1.88 0.47 -2.38
CA PHE A 216 2.73 -0.29 -3.29
C PHE A 216 4.18 -0.37 -2.73
N PHE A 217 4.98 -1.29 -3.26
CA PHE A 217 6.44 -1.25 -3.19
C PHE A 217 7.01 -0.58 -4.44
N GLY A 218 7.85 0.46 -4.28
CA GLY A 218 8.45 1.19 -5.39
C GLY A 218 9.97 1.37 -5.31
N LEU A 219 10.56 1.44 -4.12
CA LEU A 219 12.02 1.48 -3.92
C LEU A 219 12.43 0.67 -2.67
N PRO A 220 13.57 -0.04 -2.68
CA PRO A 220 14.08 -0.74 -1.52
C PRO A 220 14.71 0.25 -0.54
N LEU A 221 13.88 0.79 0.36
CA LEU A 221 14.29 1.73 1.39
C LEU A 221 14.49 1.04 2.75
N SER A 222 15.33 1.63 3.58
CA SER A 222 15.32 1.39 5.02
C SER A 222 15.59 2.64 5.82
N VAL A 223 15.17 2.63 7.07
CA VAL A 223 15.43 3.68 8.03
C VAL A 223 16.03 3.07 9.29
N GLN A 224 17.11 3.67 9.76
CA GLN A 224 17.73 3.41 11.05
C GLN A 224 17.70 4.69 11.88
N ALA A 225 17.36 4.58 13.15
CA ALA A 225 17.40 5.69 14.08
C ALA A 225 18.27 5.37 15.29
N ASN A 226 19.22 6.25 15.58
CA ASN A 226 20.05 6.18 16.78
C ASN A 226 19.59 7.21 17.79
N TYR A 227 19.27 6.75 19.00
CA TYR A 227 18.78 7.59 20.09
C TYR A 227 19.00 6.90 21.43
N LEU A 228 18.85 7.64 22.52
CA LEU A 228 18.82 7.15 23.89
C LEU A 228 17.39 6.73 24.28
N PHE A 229 17.20 5.46 24.61
CA PHE A 229 15.96 4.95 25.18
C PHE A 229 15.97 5.09 26.71
N PHE A 230 14.83 5.48 27.30
CA PHE A 230 14.71 5.65 28.75
C PHE A 230 14.00 4.43 29.36
N PHE A 231 14.78 3.52 29.96
CA PHE A 231 14.24 2.34 30.64
C PHE A 231 14.74 2.29 32.09
N GLY A 232 13.82 2.08 33.05
CA GLY A 232 14.18 1.92 34.46
C GLY A 232 14.92 3.11 35.11
N GLY A 233 14.78 4.32 34.56
CA GLY A 233 15.48 5.51 35.08
C GLY A 233 16.84 5.81 34.42
N ALA A 234 17.31 4.96 33.50
CA ALA A 234 18.59 5.13 32.80
C ALA A 234 18.37 5.42 31.31
N LEU A 235 19.29 6.19 30.72
CA LEU A 235 19.39 6.39 29.27
C LEU A 235 20.33 5.33 28.70
N THR A 236 19.81 4.50 27.79
CA THR A 236 20.58 3.46 27.09
C THR A 236 20.58 3.74 25.60
N PRO A 237 21.73 3.72 24.91
CA PRO A 237 21.76 3.77 23.45
C PRO A 237 20.84 2.70 22.86
N ASN A 238 20.04 3.10 21.90
CA ASN A 238 19.12 2.24 21.16
C ASN A 238 19.26 2.50 19.66
N CYS A 239 19.04 1.45 18.89
CA CYS A 239 18.96 1.52 17.45
C CYS A 239 17.65 0.87 16.99
N ALA A 240 16.80 1.64 16.33
CA ALA A 240 15.55 1.15 15.76
C ALA A 240 15.69 1.07 14.24
N PHE A 241 14.94 0.15 13.63
CA PHE A 241 15.02 -0.16 12.20
C PHE A 241 13.62 -0.41 11.61
N THR A 242 13.41 0.09 10.39
CA THR A 242 12.27 -0.24 9.53
C THR A 242 12.71 -0.36 8.08
N GLY A 243 12.00 -1.17 7.28
CA GLY A 243 12.28 -1.42 5.86
C GLY A 243 13.18 -2.63 5.60
N TRP A 244 13.81 -2.64 4.43
CA TRP A 244 14.63 -3.76 3.96
C TRP A 244 16.09 -3.65 4.37
N PRO A 245 16.75 -4.75 4.78
CA PRO A 245 18.16 -4.71 5.09
C PRO A 245 18.96 -4.29 3.85
N SER A 246 20.08 -3.60 4.03
CA SER A 246 20.85 -2.99 2.93
C SER A 246 21.38 -4.00 1.89
N THR A 247 21.34 -5.29 2.22
CA THR A 247 21.70 -6.40 1.33
C THR A 247 20.58 -6.80 0.35
N VAL A 248 19.35 -6.32 0.54
CA VAL A 248 18.21 -6.60 -0.35
C VAL A 248 18.14 -5.49 -1.41
N SER A 249 18.42 -5.85 -2.65
CA SER A 249 18.30 -4.96 -3.82
C SER A 249 16.88 -4.93 -4.38
N PHE A 250 16.59 -3.97 -5.25
CA PHE A 250 15.31 -3.91 -5.98
C PHE A 250 15.06 -5.19 -6.79
N SER A 251 16.10 -5.69 -7.46
CA SER A 251 16.04 -6.94 -8.23
C SER A 251 15.75 -8.16 -7.36
N ASP A 252 16.26 -8.20 -6.12
CA ASP A 252 15.97 -9.28 -5.17
C ASP A 252 14.49 -9.28 -4.77
N VAL A 253 13.88 -8.10 -4.59
CA VAL A 253 12.46 -7.99 -4.24
C VAL A 253 11.59 -8.57 -5.34
N PHE A 254 11.77 -8.14 -6.59
CA PHE A 254 10.99 -8.65 -7.72
C PHE A 254 11.27 -10.13 -8.02
N THR A 255 12.53 -10.56 -7.93
CA THR A 255 12.90 -11.98 -8.14
C THR A 255 12.28 -12.87 -7.07
N GLY A 256 12.37 -12.45 -5.80
CA GLY A 256 11.78 -13.17 -4.68
C GLY A 256 10.26 -13.21 -4.77
N TYR A 257 9.62 -12.10 -5.15
CA TYR A 257 8.17 -12.05 -5.35
C TYR A 257 7.70 -13.00 -6.45
N ARG A 258 8.37 -12.99 -7.62
CA ARG A 258 8.06 -13.93 -8.71
C ARG A 258 8.31 -15.38 -8.33
N ALA A 259 9.40 -15.68 -7.63
CA ALA A 259 9.67 -17.03 -7.14
C ALA A 259 8.56 -17.54 -6.20
N ALA A 260 8.03 -16.68 -5.33
CA ALA A 260 6.89 -17.02 -4.49
C ALA A 260 5.62 -17.26 -5.34
N LEU A 261 5.37 -16.44 -6.38
CA LEU A 261 4.23 -16.62 -7.28
C LEU A 261 4.28 -17.96 -8.03
N ASP A 262 5.47 -18.43 -8.40
CA ASP A 262 5.66 -19.68 -9.14
C ASP A 262 5.30 -20.92 -8.29
N SER A 263 5.15 -20.76 -6.97
CA SER A 263 4.62 -21.80 -6.08
C SER A 263 3.09 -21.90 -6.07
N LEU A 264 2.40 -20.87 -6.61
CA LEU A 264 0.95 -20.82 -6.67
C LEU A 264 0.41 -21.46 -7.95
N GLN A 265 -0.74 -22.12 -7.87
CA GLN A 265 -1.44 -22.68 -9.03
C GLN A 265 -2.26 -21.60 -9.76
N SER A 266 -2.37 -21.71 -11.09
CA SER A 266 -3.31 -20.89 -11.88
C SER A 266 -4.76 -21.29 -11.60
N PRO A 267 -5.71 -20.34 -11.55
CA PRO A 267 -5.59 -18.91 -11.89
C PRO A 267 -5.11 -18.00 -10.74
N PHE A 268 -4.85 -18.53 -9.54
CA PHE A 268 -4.49 -17.69 -8.39
C PHE A 268 -3.18 -16.94 -8.60
N ASN A 269 -2.17 -17.62 -9.15
CA ASN A 269 -0.89 -16.98 -9.47
C ASN A 269 -1.04 -15.79 -10.42
N ASP A 270 -1.99 -15.84 -11.36
CA ASP A 270 -2.22 -14.80 -12.37
C ASP A 270 -2.76 -13.52 -11.72
N HIS A 271 -3.66 -13.63 -10.74
CA HIS A 271 -4.18 -12.47 -9.99
C HIS A 271 -3.11 -11.77 -9.15
N TRP A 272 -2.28 -12.54 -8.43
CA TRP A 272 -1.18 -11.95 -7.65
C TRP A 272 -0.05 -11.43 -8.55
N ARG A 273 0.18 -12.06 -9.71
CA ARG A 273 1.14 -11.59 -10.71
C ARG A 273 0.70 -10.28 -11.36
N ALA A 274 -0.61 -10.05 -11.52
CA ALA A 274 -1.16 -8.80 -12.04
C ALA A 274 -0.89 -7.57 -11.14
N LEU A 275 -0.42 -7.78 -9.89
CA LEU A 275 0.04 -6.68 -9.03
C LEU A 275 1.38 -6.08 -9.48
N ILE A 276 2.15 -6.81 -10.30
CA ILE A 276 3.45 -6.36 -10.84
C ILE A 276 3.19 -5.42 -12.01
N ALA A 277 3.58 -4.16 -11.84
CA ALA A 277 3.60 -3.19 -12.92
C ALA A 277 4.92 -3.23 -13.67
N THR A 278 4.84 -3.40 -14.99
CA THR A 278 5.99 -3.45 -15.88
C THR A 278 5.84 -2.46 -17.02
N TYR A 279 6.96 -1.94 -17.51
CA TYR A 279 7.03 -1.07 -18.67
C TYR A 279 7.95 -1.66 -19.73
N ASP A 280 7.45 -1.87 -20.95
CA ASP A 280 8.30 -2.27 -22.07
C ASP A 280 8.99 -1.03 -22.64
N ASN A 281 10.32 -0.99 -22.50
CA ASN A 281 11.11 0.17 -22.90
C ASN A 281 11.20 0.27 -24.44
N PRO A 282 11.16 1.48 -25.01
CA PRO A 282 11.31 1.70 -26.45
C PRO A 282 12.61 1.14 -27.04
N GLY A 283 13.69 1.12 -26.24
CA GLY A 283 14.99 0.55 -26.61
C GLY A 283 15.09 -0.97 -26.51
N GLY A 284 14.00 -1.65 -26.12
CA GLY A 284 13.93 -3.08 -25.85
C GLY A 284 14.09 -3.42 -24.36
N GLY A 285 13.51 -4.56 -23.96
CA GLY A 285 13.50 -5.04 -22.58
C GLY A 285 12.35 -4.48 -21.75
N THR A 286 12.03 -5.18 -20.67
CA THR A 286 10.93 -4.84 -19.76
C THR A 286 11.50 -4.35 -18.43
N SER A 287 11.10 -3.16 -18.00
CA SER A 287 11.40 -2.61 -16.69
C SER A 287 10.32 -2.97 -15.69
N ASP A 288 10.75 -3.41 -14.51
CA ASP A 288 9.90 -3.47 -13.34
C ASP A 288 9.71 -2.08 -12.77
N ILE A 289 8.46 -1.70 -12.51
CA ILE A 289 8.10 -0.38 -12.00
C ILE A 289 7.81 -0.47 -10.50
N ARG A 290 6.87 -1.34 -10.11
CA ARG A 290 6.38 -1.46 -8.73
C ARG A 290 5.57 -2.74 -8.55
N ILE A 291 5.33 -3.10 -7.30
CA ILE A 291 4.37 -4.14 -6.92
C ILE A 291 3.25 -3.45 -6.14
N PHE A 292 2.07 -3.37 -6.71
CA PHE A 292 0.92 -2.73 -6.07
C PHE A 292 0.36 -3.59 -4.94
N SER A 293 -0.13 -2.95 -3.88
CA SER A 293 -0.95 -3.68 -2.92
C SER A 293 -2.28 -4.09 -3.55
N PRO A 294 -2.90 -5.20 -3.12
CA PRO A 294 -4.19 -5.62 -3.63
C PRO A 294 -5.28 -4.56 -3.46
N LYS A 295 -5.25 -3.80 -2.36
CA LYS A 295 -6.14 -2.63 -2.15
C LYS A 295 -6.04 -1.64 -3.31
N THR A 296 -4.82 -1.26 -3.66
CA THR A 296 -4.57 -0.30 -4.73
C THR A 296 -4.98 -0.88 -6.09
N ALA A 297 -4.70 -2.16 -6.34
CA ALA A 297 -5.05 -2.84 -7.59
C ALA A 297 -6.56 -3.12 -7.76
N MET A 298 -7.32 -3.24 -6.66
CA MET A 298 -8.79 -3.40 -6.68
C MET A 298 -9.54 -2.10 -6.99
N THR A 299 -8.85 -0.96 -6.98
CA THR A 299 -9.47 0.30 -7.40
C THR A 299 -9.53 0.27 -8.93
N PRO A 300 -10.73 0.28 -9.55
CA PRO A 300 -10.89 0.01 -10.97
C PRO A 300 -9.94 0.85 -11.82
N PRO A 301 -8.96 0.25 -12.53
CA PRO A 301 -8.11 1.02 -13.41
C PRO A 301 -8.99 1.57 -14.54
N VAL A 302 -8.86 2.87 -14.85
CA VAL A 302 -9.50 3.48 -16.03
C VAL A 302 -8.71 3.13 -17.31
N GLN A 303 -7.80 2.15 -17.25
CA GLN A 303 -6.86 1.85 -18.32
C GLN A 303 -7.42 0.88 -19.36
N THR A 304 -7.19 1.20 -20.63
CA THR A 304 -7.37 0.29 -21.77
C THR A 304 -6.07 -0.01 -22.50
N GLN A 305 -4.93 0.49 -21.98
CA GLN A 305 -3.61 0.31 -22.59
C GLN A 305 -2.97 -1.02 -22.16
N THR A 306 -2.08 -1.56 -23.01
CA THR A 306 -1.35 -2.81 -22.77
C THR A 306 0.09 -2.62 -22.28
N ASN A 307 0.64 -1.40 -22.43
CA ASN A 307 1.95 -1.01 -21.91
C ASN A 307 1.79 0.38 -21.25
N PRO A 308 2.04 0.54 -19.94
CA PRO A 308 2.48 -0.47 -18.98
C PRO A 308 1.45 -1.58 -18.76
N SER A 309 1.84 -2.66 -18.07
CA SER A 309 0.94 -3.78 -17.78
C SER A 309 -0.30 -3.30 -17.01
N LEU A 310 -1.48 -3.85 -17.37
CA LEU A 310 -2.70 -3.59 -16.62
C LEU A 310 -2.57 -4.21 -15.22
N VAL A 311 -2.71 -3.36 -14.22
CA VAL A 311 -2.75 -3.77 -12.81
C VAL A 311 -4.21 -3.89 -12.41
N ASP A 312 -4.64 -5.12 -12.12
CA ASP A 312 -5.99 -5.42 -11.68
C ASP A 312 -5.95 -6.56 -10.67
N PHE A 313 -6.74 -6.44 -9.62
CA PHE A 313 -6.96 -7.50 -8.66
C PHE A 313 -8.46 -7.66 -8.43
N PRO A 314 -9.01 -8.88 -8.52
CA PRO A 314 -10.45 -9.06 -8.52
C PRO A 314 -11.05 -8.66 -7.16
N THR A 315 -12.01 -7.73 -7.20
CA THR A 315 -12.77 -7.29 -6.02
C THR A 315 -13.57 -8.42 -5.36
N THR A 316 -13.66 -9.60 -5.97
CA THR A 316 -14.37 -10.76 -5.45
C THR A 316 -13.46 -11.91 -5.02
N TYR A 317 -12.12 -11.78 -5.06
CA TYR A 317 -11.14 -12.83 -4.73
C TYR A 317 -11.49 -13.65 -3.48
N PHE A 318 -11.86 -13.00 -2.39
CA PHE A 318 -12.18 -13.64 -1.10
C PHE A 318 -13.67 -13.91 -0.88
N LEU A 319 -14.55 -13.52 -1.81
CA LEU A 319 -16.01 -13.58 -1.66
C LEU A 319 -16.68 -14.61 -2.55
N SER A 320 -16.31 -14.63 -3.82
CA SER A 320 -16.72 -15.66 -4.77
C SER A 320 -15.46 -16.42 -5.15
N SER A 321 -15.50 -17.74 -5.10
CA SER A 321 -14.39 -18.51 -5.63
C SER A 321 -14.15 -18.03 -7.07
N ILE A 322 -12.89 -17.83 -7.44
CA ILE A 322 -12.50 -17.72 -8.86
C ILE A 322 -12.90 -19.02 -9.62
N LEU A 323 -13.26 -20.07 -8.87
CA LEU A 323 -13.84 -21.33 -9.27
C LEU A 323 -15.37 -21.34 -9.07
N SER A 324 -16.06 -22.42 -9.41
CA SER A 324 -17.53 -22.43 -9.56
C SER A 324 -18.37 -22.50 -8.27
N ASP A 325 -17.78 -22.61 -7.08
CA ASP A 325 -18.53 -22.82 -5.82
C ASP A 325 -18.33 -21.70 -4.78
N PRO A 326 -19.29 -20.76 -4.65
CA PRO A 326 -19.24 -19.70 -3.66
C PRO A 326 -19.08 -20.19 -2.22
N ALA A 327 -19.49 -21.41 -1.87
CA ALA A 327 -19.37 -21.92 -0.50
C ALA A 327 -17.91 -22.10 -0.03
N CYS A 328 -16.96 -22.02 -0.98
CA CYS A 328 -15.57 -22.32 -0.79
C CYS A 328 -14.70 -21.05 -0.86
N THR A 329 -15.03 -20.05 -0.04
CA THR A 329 -14.25 -18.81 0.06
C THR A 329 -13.86 -18.49 1.49
N TRP A 330 -12.78 -17.72 1.66
CA TRP A 330 -12.31 -17.26 2.97
C TRP A 330 -13.43 -16.58 3.76
N PHE A 331 -14.12 -15.60 3.16
CA PHE A 331 -15.17 -14.89 3.88
C PHE A 331 -16.35 -15.80 4.20
N ASN A 332 -16.75 -16.70 3.30
CA ASN A 332 -17.81 -17.66 3.64
C ASN A 332 -17.38 -18.63 4.73
N ALA A 333 -16.14 -19.09 4.79
CA ALA A 333 -15.69 -19.93 5.89
C ALA A 333 -15.70 -19.19 7.24
N VAL A 334 -15.22 -17.95 7.27
CA VAL A 334 -15.21 -17.11 8.48
C VAL A 334 -16.64 -16.72 8.92
N TRP A 335 -17.51 -16.32 7.99
CA TRP A 335 -18.86 -15.81 8.30
C TRP A 335 -19.97 -16.85 8.33
N SER A 336 -19.81 -18.03 7.72
CA SER A 336 -20.79 -19.10 7.84
C SER A 336 -20.63 -19.84 9.16
N GLY A 337 -19.40 -19.99 9.64
CA GLY A 337 -19.14 -20.92 10.73
C GLY A 337 -19.64 -22.33 10.41
N LEU A 338 -19.60 -22.75 9.14
CA LEU A 338 -19.98 -24.08 8.68
C LEU A 338 -18.90 -24.62 7.73
N THR A 339 -18.59 -25.91 7.84
CA THR A 339 -17.78 -26.64 6.86
C THR A 339 -18.59 -26.84 5.56
N HIS A 340 -17.92 -27.13 4.44
CA HIS A 340 -18.58 -27.54 3.19
C HIS A 340 -19.51 -28.76 3.35
N SER A 341 -19.26 -29.61 4.36
CA SER A 341 -20.10 -30.79 4.68
C SER A 341 -21.40 -30.46 5.43
N GLY A 342 -21.68 -29.19 5.71
CA GLY A 342 -22.82 -28.75 6.54
C GLY A 342 -22.61 -29.02 8.04
N GLN A 343 -21.45 -29.54 8.45
CA GLN A 343 -21.07 -29.59 9.86
C GLN A 343 -20.73 -28.19 10.36
N THR A 344 -21.22 -27.86 11.55
CA THR A 344 -20.98 -26.56 12.16
C THR A 344 -19.51 -26.34 12.45
N ALA A 345 -18.89 -25.37 11.79
CA ALA A 345 -17.66 -24.74 12.25
C ALA A 345 -18.02 -23.76 13.39
N TYR A 346 -18.22 -24.32 14.58
CA TYR A 346 -17.99 -23.66 15.86
C TYR A 346 -18.79 -22.41 16.24
N TYR A 347 -19.71 -21.84 15.45
CA TYR A 347 -20.52 -20.68 15.89
C TYR A 347 -22.01 -20.98 16.08
N GLN A 348 -22.49 -22.13 15.60
CA GLN A 348 -23.88 -22.56 15.71
C GLN A 348 -23.99 -23.91 16.44
N GLN A 349 -23.88 -23.92 17.77
CA GLN A 349 -24.68 -24.88 18.53
C GLN A 349 -25.46 -24.18 19.64
N LYS A 350 -26.78 -24.42 19.58
CA LYS A 350 -27.87 -23.97 20.45
C LYS A 350 -27.77 -24.47 21.91
N THR A 351 -26.62 -24.93 22.37
CA THR A 351 -26.42 -25.41 23.74
C THR A 351 -25.38 -24.55 24.42
N THR A 352 -25.87 -23.83 25.43
CA THR A 352 -25.16 -22.99 26.38
C THR A 352 -23.78 -23.54 26.77
N PRO A 353 -22.69 -22.74 26.73
CA PRO A 353 -22.63 -21.33 26.34
C PRO A 353 -22.25 -21.13 24.86
N PRO A 354 -22.73 -20.05 24.21
CA PRO A 354 -22.35 -19.70 22.84
C PRO A 354 -20.84 -19.46 22.76
N HIS A 355 -20.22 -19.98 21.70
CA HIS A 355 -18.82 -19.69 21.37
C HIS A 355 -18.65 -18.17 21.24
N THR A 356 -17.77 -17.62 22.08
CA THR A 356 -17.66 -16.20 22.38
C THR A 356 -16.27 -15.74 21.94
N LEU A 357 -16.18 -14.84 20.98
CA LEU A 357 -14.93 -14.15 20.67
C LEU A 357 -14.82 -12.95 21.61
N ILE A 358 -13.82 -12.90 22.47
CA ILE A 358 -13.59 -11.74 23.34
C ILE A 358 -12.49 -10.89 22.70
N LEU A 359 -12.84 -9.69 22.25
CA LEU A 359 -11.88 -8.69 21.75
C LEU A 359 -11.56 -7.72 22.88
N ASP A 360 -10.29 -7.58 23.24
CA ASP A 360 -9.86 -6.56 24.20
C ASP A 360 -9.43 -5.29 23.45
N ALA A 361 -10.21 -4.23 23.60
CA ALA A 361 -10.06 -2.95 22.91
C ALA A 361 -9.42 -1.88 23.82
N THR A 362 -8.43 -2.28 24.64
CA THR A 362 -7.88 -1.50 25.77
C THR A 362 -7.02 -0.31 25.34
N VAL A 363 -7.63 0.77 24.85
CA VAL A 363 -6.98 2.08 24.79
C VAL A 363 -7.94 3.14 25.34
N LYS A 364 -7.87 3.35 26.67
CA LYS A 364 -8.59 4.35 27.52
C LYS A 364 -9.86 3.85 28.24
N GLU A 365 -9.69 2.97 29.23
CA GLU A 365 -10.73 2.38 30.12
C GLU A 365 -11.22 1.03 29.60
N ALA A 366 -10.66 -0.05 30.17
CA ALA A 366 -10.77 -1.43 29.70
C ALA A 366 -12.20 -1.83 29.30
N ALA A 367 -12.43 -1.93 27.99
CA ALA A 367 -13.65 -2.44 27.40
C ALA A 367 -13.29 -3.68 26.59
N THR A 368 -13.67 -4.85 27.11
CA THR A 368 -13.70 -6.06 26.31
C THR A 368 -15.02 -6.14 25.56
N ALA A 369 -15.05 -6.80 24.41
CA ALA A 369 -16.25 -7.00 23.60
C ALA A 369 -16.46 -8.47 23.30
N THR A 370 -17.64 -9.01 23.59
CA THR A 370 -18.02 -10.38 23.20
C THR A 370 -18.76 -10.38 21.88
N GLY A 371 -18.17 -11.01 20.87
CA GLY A 371 -18.76 -11.24 19.55
C GLY A 371 -19.55 -12.54 19.46
N VAL A 372 -20.75 -12.48 18.89
CA VAL A 372 -21.57 -13.63 18.51
C VAL A 372 -22.04 -13.44 17.06
N MET A 373 -21.97 -14.51 16.26
CA MET A 373 -22.51 -14.51 14.90
C MET A 373 -24.04 -14.56 14.92
N GLN A 374 -24.68 -13.58 14.31
CA GLN A 374 -26.14 -13.47 14.20
C GLN A 374 -26.69 -14.31 13.04
N LYS A 375 -27.96 -14.70 13.17
CA LYS A 375 -28.75 -15.29 12.07
C LYS A 375 -28.86 -14.28 10.93
N GLY A 376 -28.13 -14.50 9.84
CA GLY A 376 -27.99 -13.55 8.73
C GLY A 376 -26.54 -13.24 8.35
N GLY A 377 -25.55 -13.79 9.04
CA GLY A 377 -24.14 -13.65 8.67
C GLY A 377 -23.56 -12.28 9.05
N ALA A 378 -23.82 -11.82 10.27
CA ALA A 378 -23.18 -10.63 10.83
C ALA A 378 -22.61 -10.94 12.21
N PHE A 379 -21.44 -10.40 12.55
CA PHE A 379 -20.91 -10.48 13.91
C PHE A 379 -21.49 -9.36 14.75
N SER A 380 -22.05 -9.69 15.91
CA SER A 380 -22.55 -8.73 16.87
C SER A 380 -21.74 -8.78 18.15
N PHE A 381 -21.14 -7.65 18.48
CA PHE A 381 -20.30 -7.45 19.64
C PHE A 381 -21.09 -6.72 20.73
N THR A 382 -21.00 -7.22 21.97
CA THR A 382 -21.51 -6.55 23.17
C THR A 382 -20.33 -6.07 24.00
N ILE A 383 -20.33 -4.78 24.39
CA ILE A 383 -19.24 -4.16 25.14
C ILE A 383 -19.40 -4.42 26.65
N HIS A 384 -18.33 -4.80 27.35
CA HIS A 384 -18.38 -5.22 28.77
C HIS A 384 -17.74 -4.24 29.76
N GLY A 385 -17.03 -3.22 29.28
CA GLY A 385 -16.38 -2.21 30.10
C GLY A 385 -16.40 -0.82 29.48
N GLY A 386 -15.85 0.16 30.21
CA GLY A 386 -15.83 1.56 29.81
C GLY A 386 -17.22 2.24 29.70
N PRO A 387 -17.28 3.46 29.13
CA PRO A 387 -18.50 4.26 29.00
C PRO A 387 -19.60 3.65 28.12
N ASP A 388 -19.24 2.68 27.27
CA ASP A 388 -20.16 1.99 26.36
C ASP A 388 -20.58 0.60 26.85
N LYS A 389 -20.35 0.26 28.13
CA LYS A 389 -20.78 -1.01 28.70
C LYS A 389 -22.26 -1.31 28.42
N GLY A 390 -22.53 -2.51 27.90
CA GLY A 390 -23.86 -3.00 27.52
C GLY A 390 -24.33 -2.54 26.14
N LYS A 391 -23.60 -1.62 25.48
CA LYS A 391 -23.88 -1.21 24.10
C LYS A 391 -23.35 -2.25 23.11
N THR A 392 -23.79 -2.12 21.87
CA THR A 392 -23.52 -3.10 20.82
C THR A 392 -22.87 -2.48 19.58
N MET A 393 -22.20 -3.34 18.82
CA MET A 393 -21.67 -3.09 17.48
C MET A 393 -21.97 -4.30 16.59
N VAL A 394 -22.22 -4.09 15.30
CA VAL A 394 -22.53 -5.14 14.33
C VAL A 394 -21.64 -4.95 13.11
N ILE A 395 -20.86 -5.98 12.78
CA ILE A 395 -20.02 -6.09 11.58
C ILE A 395 -20.71 -7.06 10.61
N PRO A 396 -21.26 -6.58 9.48
CA PRO A 396 -21.95 -7.45 8.54
C PRO A 396 -20.96 -8.23 7.67
N TYR A 397 -21.49 -9.03 6.75
CA TYR A 397 -20.69 -9.67 5.70
C TYR A 397 -20.07 -8.60 4.79
N PRO A 398 -18.80 -8.74 4.37
CA PRO A 398 -18.19 -7.79 3.45
C PRO A 398 -18.86 -7.78 2.07
N LYS A 399 -18.93 -6.61 1.43
CA LYS A 399 -19.51 -6.49 0.08
C LYS A 399 -18.52 -6.78 -1.05
N ASN A 400 -17.23 -6.57 -0.77
CA ASN A 400 -16.12 -6.83 -1.69
C ASN A 400 -14.89 -7.33 -0.90
N SER A 401 -13.86 -7.78 -1.61
CA SER A 401 -12.59 -8.24 -1.07
C SER A 401 -11.71 -7.10 -0.56
N MET A 402 -12.06 -5.84 -0.84
CA MET A 402 -11.35 -4.66 -0.32
C MET A 402 -11.34 -4.68 1.21
N ALA A 403 -12.44 -5.10 1.83
CA ALA A 403 -12.57 -5.25 3.28
C ALA A 403 -11.49 -6.14 3.91
N PHE A 404 -10.95 -7.11 3.15
CA PHE A 404 -9.86 -7.96 3.59
C PHE A 404 -8.55 -7.19 3.74
N PHE A 405 -8.29 -6.20 2.88
CA PHE A 405 -7.01 -5.51 2.79
C PHE A 405 -7.00 -4.14 3.47
N THR A 406 -8.11 -3.41 3.43
CA THR A 406 -8.23 -2.08 4.04
C THR A 406 -8.63 -2.17 5.50
N GLY A 407 -9.40 -3.20 5.86
CA GLY A 407 -10.19 -3.22 7.08
C GLY A 407 -10.98 -1.93 7.27
N ALA A 408 -11.52 -1.32 6.21
CA ALA A 408 -12.28 -0.07 6.30
C ALA A 408 -13.79 -0.34 6.45
N VAL A 409 -14.46 0.46 7.29
CA VAL A 409 -15.91 0.32 7.56
C VAL A 409 -16.76 0.45 6.29
N SER A 410 -16.31 1.27 5.33
CA SER A 410 -16.99 1.50 4.06
C SER A 410 -17.03 0.29 3.13
N ASP A 411 -16.23 -0.75 3.40
CA ASP A 411 -16.15 -1.96 2.58
C ASP A 411 -17.15 -3.06 3.01
N TYR A 412 -18.00 -2.73 3.98
CA TYR A 412 -19.08 -3.57 4.48
C TYR A 412 -20.45 -3.02 4.04
N ASP A 413 -21.41 -3.89 3.71
CA ASP A 413 -22.77 -3.50 3.35
C ASP A 413 -23.80 -4.38 4.10
N PRO A 414 -24.63 -3.81 5.01
CA PRO A 414 -24.69 -2.39 5.39
C PRO A 414 -23.40 -1.90 6.08
N PRO A 415 -23.20 -0.58 6.26
CA PRO A 415 -22.10 -0.10 7.10
C PRO A 415 -22.19 -0.68 8.53
N ILE A 416 -21.04 -0.76 9.21
CA ILE A 416 -21.00 -1.13 10.63
C ILE A 416 -21.96 -0.22 11.42
N SER A 417 -22.76 -0.86 12.28
CA SER A 417 -23.82 -0.19 13.03
C SER A 417 -23.81 -0.61 14.49
N GLY A 418 -24.50 0.12 15.36
CA GLY A 418 -24.51 -0.20 16.78
C GLY A 418 -24.95 0.97 17.64
N SER A 419 -25.03 0.72 18.94
CA SER A 419 -25.28 1.76 19.94
C SER A 419 -24.00 2.28 20.59
N ALA A 420 -22.87 1.57 20.46
CA ALA A 420 -21.57 2.00 20.99
C ALA A 420 -21.10 3.31 20.32
N SER A 421 -20.26 4.08 21.00
CA SER A 421 -19.65 5.29 20.41
C SER A 421 -18.73 4.93 19.24
N ALA A 422 -18.48 5.89 18.36
CA ALA A 422 -17.59 5.71 17.21
C ALA A 422 -16.18 5.26 17.62
N ASP A 423 -15.65 5.79 18.73
CA ASP A 423 -14.33 5.43 19.24
C ASP A 423 -14.28 3.95 19.68
N THR A 424 -15.25 3.50 20.48
CA THR A 424 -15.34 2.09 20.88
C THR A 424 -15.52 1.17 19.68
N GLN A 425 -16.37 1.55 18.71
CA GLN A 425 -16.55 0.78 17.48
C GLN A 425 -15.24 0.68 16.69
N ALA A 426 -14.48 1.78 16.57
CA ALA A 426 -13.20 1.79 15.88
C ALA A 426 -12.17 0.85 16.53
N GLN A 427 -12.09 0.82 17.87
CA GLN A 427 -11.14 -0.07 18.57
C GLN A 427 -11.52 -1.55 18.44
N VAL A 428 -12.80 -1.90 18.61
CA VAL A 428 -13.28 -3.28 18.42
C VAL A 428 -13.07 -3.72 16.97
N PHE A 429 -13.38 -2.84 16.01
CA PHE A 429 -13.19 -3.11 14.60
C PHE A 429 -11.72 -3.30 14.24
N LYS A 430 -10.83 -2.49 14.81
CA LYS A 430 -9.38 -2.55 14.58
C LYS A 430 -8.81 -3.93 14.90
N VAL A 431 -9.16 -4.51 16.06
CA VAL A 431 -8.75 -5.89 16.42
C VAL A 431 -9.37 -6.93 15.45
N PHE A 432 -10.66 -6.78 15.13
CA PHE A 432 -11.34 -7.68 14.19
C PHE A 432 -10.71 -7.64 12.78
N ALA A 433 -10.44 -6.46 12.25
CA ALA A 433 -9.81 -6.24 10.96
C ALA A 433 -8.39 -6.80 10.91
N THR A 434 -7.63 -6.67 12.00
CA THR A 434 -6.29 -7.27 12.15
C THR A 434 -6.33 -8.78 11.96
N MET A 435 -7.28 -9.48 12.60
CA MET A 435 -7.47 -10.93 12.43
C MET A 435 -7.80 -11.31 10.98
N ILE A 436 -8.61 -10.50 10.29
CA ILE A 436 -8.96 -10.69 8.89
C ILE A 436 -7.73 -10.55 8.00
N ILE A 437 -7.01 -9.43 8.10
CA ILE A 437 -5.82 -9.14 7.29
C ILE A 437 -4.72 -10.17 7.52
N GLY A 438 -4.46 -10.51 8.78
CA GLY A 438 -3.47 -11.51 9.17
C GLY A 438 -3.86 -12.95 8.80
N ALA A 439 -5.07 -13.17 8.25
CA ALA A 439 -5.67 -14.48 8.01
C ALA A 439 -5.65 -15.40 9.26
N PHE A 440 -5.74 -14.78 10.44
CA PHE A 440 -5.56 -15.43 11.72
C PHE A 440 -6.87 -15.36 12.51
N PHE A 441 -7.66 -16.41 12.37
CA PHE A 441 -8.85 -16.66 13.19
C PHE A 441 -8.60 -17.87 14.09
N PRO A 442 -8.74 -17.74 15.42
CA PRO A 442 -8.44 -18.82 16.35
C PRO A 442 -9.60 -19.84 16.39
N PHE A 443 -9.89 -20.50 15.27
CA PHE A 443 -11.03 -21.41 15.12
C PHE A 443 -10.96 -22.63 16.08
N ASN A 444 -9.76 -23.09 16.46
CA ASN A 444 -9.56 -24.23 17.36
C ASN A 444 -9.85 -23.90 18.83
N SER A 445 -9.67 -22.64 19.21
CA SER A 445 -9.76 -22.20 20.60
C SER A 445 -11.12 -21.60 20.94
N LEU A 446 -11.96 -21.34 19.95
CA LEU A 446 -13.37 -21.01 20.19
C LEU A 446 -14.15 -22.19 20.77
N ALA A 447 -13.69 -23.42 20.57
CA ALA A 447 -14.21 -24.63 21.22
C ALA A 447 -13.59 -24.90 22.60
N THR A 448 -12.53 -24.18 23.00
CA THR A 448 -11.93 -24.37 24.32
C THR A 448 -12.74 -23.65 25.38
N ASN A 449 -12.84 -24.28 26.55
CA ASN A 449 -13.33 -23.65 27.76
C ASN A 449 -12.11 -23.45 28.67
N PRO A 450 -11.68 -22.20 28.93
CA PRO A 450 -12.36 -20.94 28.65
C PRO A 450 -12.24 -20.44 27.19
N PRO A 451 -13.14 -19.54 26.73
CA PRO A 451 -13.04 -18.85 25.45
C PRO A 451 -11.71 -18.10 25.32
N VAL A 452 -11.19 -17.96 24.10
CA VAL A 452 -10.00 -17.15 23.84
C VAL A 452 -10.33 -15.67 23.81
N THR A 453 -9.56 -14.94 24.61
CA THR A 453 -9.48 -13.48 24.57
C THR A 453 -8.36 -13.08 23.63
N VAL A 454 -8.72 -12.41 22.55
CA VAL A 454 -7.76 -11.81 21.62
C VAL A 454 -7.40 -10.45 22.18
N THR A 455 -6.25 -10.39 22.86
CA THR A 455 -5.59 -9.16 23.31
C THR A 455 -4.49 -8.75 22.33
N GLN A 456 -3.93 -7.55 22.49
CA GLN A 456 -2.72 -7.16 21.76
C GLN A 456 -1.56 -8.13 22.02
N ASP A 457 -1.30 -8.50 23.28
CA ASP A 457 -0.29 -9.50 23.64
C ASP A 457 -0.53 -10.86 22.96
N TYR A 458 -1.80 -11.25 22.80
CA TYR A 458 -2.16 -12.49 22.11
C TYR A 458 -1.79 -12.42 20.62
N LEU A 459 -2.09 -11.29 19.98
CA LEU A 459 -1.73 -11.02 18.58
C LEU A 459 -0.19 -11.04 18.41
N GLU A 460 0.55 -10.36 19.28
CA GLU A 460 2.02 -10.34 19.22
C GLU A 460 2.64 -11.74 19.40
N MET A 461 2.09 -12.54 20.33
CA MET A 461 2.55 -13.91 20.61
C MET A 461 2.35 -14.87 19.42
N HIS A 462 1.36 -14.59 18.56
CA HIS A 462 1.04 -15.40 17.39
C HIS A 462 1.46 -14.74 16.07
N SER A 463 2.35 -13.75 16.12
CA SER A 463 2.82 -13.03 14.93
C SER A 463 3.44 -13.94 13.86
N GLN A 464 4.07 -15.04 14.28
CA GLN A 464 4.60 -16.07 13.39
C GLN A 464 3.53 -16.84 12.59
N ASP A 465 2.27 -16.84 13.05
CA ASP A 465 1.15 -17.55 12.42
C ASP A 465 0.43 -16.68 11.39
N TYR A 466 0.80 -15.41 11.27
CA TYR A 466 0.19 -14.49 10.32
C TYR A 466 0.52 -14.82 8.87
N PHE A 467 -0.46 -14.50 8.03
CA PHE A 467 -0.42 -14.68 6.59
C PHE A 467 -0.14 -16.12 6.16
N GLN A 468 -0.53 -17.09 6.98
CA GLN A 468 -0.47 -18.50 6.64
C GLN A 468 -1.88 -19.02 6.38
N ASN A 469 -1.98 -20.05 5.55
CA ASN A 469 -3.24 -20.77 5.44
C ASN A 469 -3.55 -21.38 6.81
N ASN A 470 -4.70 -21.01 7.35
CA ASN A 470 -5.15 -21.55 8.61
C ASN A 470 -5.47 -23.04 8.40
N ALA A 471 -4.76 -23.95 9.07
CA ALA A 471 -4.96 -25.40 8.91
C ALA A 471 -6.42 -25.83 9.15
N LEU A 472 -7.18 -25.08 9.95
CA LEU A 472 -8.59 -25.33 10.14
C LEU A 472 -9.41 -24.88 8.94
N LEU A 473 -9.08 -23.74 8.33
CA LEU A 473 -9.66 -23.35 7.05
C LEU A 473 -9.39 -24.44 5.99
N GLU A 474 -8.18 -24.97 5.91
CA GLU A 474 -7.86 -26.06 4.98
C GLU A 474 -8.77 -27.27 5.22
N SER A 475 -9.05 -27.61 6.48
CA SER A 475 -10.01 -28.67 6.83
C SER A 475 -11.46 -28.32 6.49
N LEU A 476 -11.86 -27.05 6.63
CA LEU A 476 -13.20 -26.54 6.27
C LEU A 476 -13.43 -26.59 4.75
N LEU A 477 -12.34 -26.35 3.99
CA LEU A 477 -12.29 -26.32 2.53
C LEU A 477 -11.87 -27.65 1.91
N ALA A 478 -11.64 -28.71 2.70
CA ALA A 478 -11.19 -30.01 2.18
C ALA A 478 -12.18 -30.69 1.21
N GLY A 479 -13.44 -30.24 1.15
CA GLY A 479 -14.43 -30.65 0.14
C GLY A 479 -14.40 -29.81 -1.16
N CYS A 480 -13.69 -28.70 -1.15
CA CYS A 480 -13.51 -27.78 -2.25
C CYS A 480 -12.28 -28.22 -3.05
N LEU A 481 -12.50 -29.17 -3.97
CA LEU A 481 -11.49 -30.09 -4.52
C LEU A 481 -10.23 -29.46 -5.14
N CYS A 482 -10.18 -28.15 -5.41
CA CYS A 482 -9.03 -27.47 -6.02
C CYS A 482 -8.50 -26.28 -5.17
N GLU A 483 -8.70 -26.25 -3.85
CA GLU A 483 -8.44 -25.05 -3.01
C GLU A 483 -7.34 -25.19 -1.95
N SER A 484 -6.77 -26.38 -1.75
CA SER A 484 -5.78 -26.63 -0.69
C SER A 484 -4.49 -25.82 -0.81
N ASN A 485 -4.25 -25.20 -1.98
CA ASN A 485 -3.05 -24.41 -2.27
C ASN A 485 -3.34 -22.94 -2.60
N ASN A 486 -4.59 -22.48 -2.42
CA ASN A 486 -4.89 -21.07 -2.60
C ASN A 486 -4.35 -20.28 -1.39
N PRO A 487 -3.64 -19.15 -1.59
CA PRO A 487 -3.33 -18.25 -0.49
C PRO A 487 -4.62 -17.58 -0.02
N TRP A 488 -5.22 -18.12 1.03
CA TRP A 488 -6.34 -17.49 1.74
C TRP A 488 -5.83 -16.50 2.79
N PHE A 489 -4.85 -15.70 2.38
CA PHE A 489 -4.17 -14.69 3.18
C PHE A 489 -3.63 -13.58 2.28
N ASP A 490 -3.16 -12.48 2.88
CA ASP A 490 -2.46 -11.43 2.14
C ASP A 490 -1.08 -11.93 1.67
N PHE A 491 -1.05 -12.55 0.49
CA PHE A 491 0.17 -13.06 -0.14
C PHE A 491 1.18 -11.94 -0.45
N TYR A 492 0.69 -10.74 -0.78
CA TYR A 492 1.54 -9.56 -0.99
C TYR A 492 2.31 -9.23 0.28
N SER A 493 1.60 -9.06 1.41
CA SER A 493 2.22 -8.77 2.70
C SER A 493 3.21 -9.85 3.14
N ARG A 494 2.81 -11.13 3.09
CA ARG A 494 3.70 -12.25 3.47
C ARG A 494 4.99 -12.26 2.66
N THR A 495 4.86 -12.15 1.34
CA THR A 495 6.00 -12.28 0.45
C THR A 495 6.96 -11.14 0.72
N LEU A 496 6.50 -9.89 0.79
CA LEU A 496 7.41 -8.78 1.03
C LEU A 496 8.08 -8.82 2.42
N LEU A 497 7.35 -9.20 3.47
CA LEU A 497 7.89 -9.29 4.84
C LEU A 497 8.89 -10.46 5.03
N THR A 498 8.90 -11.44 4.14
CA THR A 498 9.84 -12.58 4.19
C THR A 498 11.11 -12.38 3.36
N LEU A 499 11.19 -11.29 2.58
CA LEU A 499 12.35 -10.97 1.75
C LEU A 499 13.42 -10.25 2.58
N GLY A 500 14.36 -11.04 3.10
CA GLY A 500 15.46 -10.56 3.95
C GLY A 500 15.07 -10.49 5.43
N SER A 501 16.07 -10.34 6.29
CA SER A 501 15.88 -10.21 7.74
C SER A 501 16.95 -9.29 8.34
N PRO A 502 16.60 -8.41 9.30
CA PRO A 502 15.24 -8.07 9.71
C PRO A 502 14.50 -7.31 8.60
N ASN A 503 13.16 -7.45 8.51
CA ASN A 503 12.34 -6.69 7.59
C ASN A 503 10.98 -6.36 8.24
N LEU A 504 10.77 -5.10 8.58
CA LEU A 504 9.58 -4.62 9.29
C LEU A 504 9.16 -3.27 8.71
N PHE A 505 7.98 -3.22 8.08
CA PHE A 505 7.39 -2.01 7.51
C PHE A 505 5.89 -2.26 7.29
N TYR A 506 5.09 -1.21 7.16
CA TYR A 506 3.66 -1.37 6.92
C TYR A 506 3.41 -2.01 5.54
N THR A 507 2.75 -3.16 5.47
CA THR A 507 2.22 -3.70 4.20
C THR A 507 0.70 -3.66 4.13
N SER A 508 0.05 -3.42 5.27
CA SER A 508 -1.41 -3.30 5.45
C SER A 508 -1.75 -2.16 6.41
N ALA A 509 -3.01 -1.72 6.44
CA ALA A 509 -3.42 -0.59 7.29
C ALA A 509 -3.32 -0.84 8.82
N TYR A 510 -3.16 -2.11 9.23
CA TYR A 510 -3.13 -2.55 10.63
C TYR A 510 -1.87 -3.38 10.93
N SER A 511 -0.77 -3.09 10.22
CA SER A 511 0.52 -3.76 10.48
C SER A 511 1.06 -3.47 11.89
N ASP A 512 0.66 -2.35 12.52
CA ASP A 512 0.99 -2.01 13.91
C ASP A 512 0.38 -3.01 14.90
N GLU A 513 -0.83 -3.48 14.63
CA GLU A 513 -1.49 -4.48 15.49
C GLU A 513 -0.88 -5.85 15.29
N LEU A 514 -0.43 -6.14 14.06
CA LEU A 514 0.29 -7.35 13.73
C LEU A 514 1.75 -7.33 14.25
N GLY A 515 2.26 -6.18 14.69
CA GLY A 515 3.65 -6.02 15.11
C GLY A 515 4.67 -6.19 13.98
N THR A 516 4.25 -5.97 12.72
CA THR A 516 5.09 -6.11 11.52
C THR A 516 5.45 -4.77 10.87
N ASP A 517 4.94 -3.67 11.39
CA ASP A 517 5.03 -2.31 10.82
C ASP A 517 6.39 -1.63 10.98
N GLY A 518 7.17 -2.03 11.99
CA GLY A 518 8.49 -1.47 12.25
C GLY A 518 8.50 0.02 12.65
N THR A 519 7.38 0.61 13.08
CA THR A 519 7.36 2.04 13.43
C THR A 519 8.43 2.38 14.47
N ILE A 520 9.30 3.30 14.08
CA ILE A 520 10.31 3.87 14.96
C ILE A 520 9.66 4.97 15.78
N VAL A 521 9.70 4.82 17.11
CA VAL A 521 9.22 5.83 18.05
C VAL A 521 10.40 6.42 18.82
N ILE A 522 10.67 7.71 18.59
CA ILE A 522 11.66 8.49 19.34
C ILE A 522 10.91 9.45 20.26
N VAL A 523 11.13 9.32 21.56
CA VAL A 523 10.57 10.22 22.58
C VAL A 523 11.68 11.04 23.21
N GLY A 524 11.37 12.21 23.74
CA GLY A 524 12.39 12.99 24.43
C GLY A 524 13.35 13.74 23.49
N LEU A 525 12.99 13.98 22.24
CA LEU A 525 13.85 14.62 21.22
C LEU A 525 14.55 15.93 21.67
N ASN A 526 13.98 16.68 22.60
CA ASN A 526 14.52 17.98 23.01
C ASN A 526 15.37 17.87 24.28
N ASP A 527 15.04 16.95 25.18
CA ASP A 527 15.61 16.83 26.51
C ASP A 527 16.52 15.61 26.66
N LYS A 528 16.04 14.43 26.25
CA LYS A 528 16.74 13.14 26.40
C LYS A 528 17.48 12.69 25.14
N ASN A 529 17.03 13.15 23.97
CA ASN A 529 17.45 12.72 22.65
C ASN A 529 17.84 13.87 21.71
N PRO A 530 18.58 14.89 22.18
CA PRO A 530 18.95 16.03 21.34
C PRO A 530 19.92 15.68 20.21
N ASP A 531 20.61 14.54 20.33
CA ASP A 531 21.60 14.05 19.37
C ASP A 531 21.06 12.84 18.59
N ALA A 532 19.73 12.67 18.56
CA ALA A 532 19.11 11.62 17.75
C ALA A 532 19.49 11.82 16.27
N THR A 533 19.81 10.72 15.59
CA THR A 533 20.15 10.74 14.16
C THR A 533 19.31 9.72 13.41
N ILE A 534 18.91 10.09 12.20
CA ILE A 534 18.16 9.22 11.30
C ILE A 534 19.01 8.97 10.04
N LEU A 535 19.24 7.69 9.75
CA LEU A 535 19.83 7.23 8.49
C LEU A 535 18.74 6.59 7.65
N LEU A 536 18.47 7.16 6.49
CA LEU A 536 17.69 6.54 5.44
C LEU A 536 18.65 5.93 4.42
N THR A 537 18.45 4.67 4.04
CA THR A 537 19.26 4.04 2.98
C THR A 537 18.39 3.76 1.76
N LEU A 538 18.83 4.21 0.60
CA LEU A 538 18.33 3.73 -0.69
C LEU A 538 19.23 2.57 -1.12
N ASN A 539 18.69 1.34 -1.10
CA ASN A 539 19.45 0.14 -1.43
C ASN A 539 19.75 0.04 -2.93
N SER A 540 20.48 -1.00 -3.32
CA SER A 540 20.96 -1.17 -4.69
C SER A 540 19.84 -1.25 -5.72
N LEU A 541 19.98 -0.45 -6.78
CA LEU A 541 19.22 -0.50 -8.02
C LEU A 541 20.10 -1.02 -9.18
N ALA A 542 21.17 -1.75 -8.86
CA ALA A 542 22.11 -2.25 -9.86
C ALA A 542 21.39 -3.15 -10.87
N GLY A 543 21.58 -2.84 -12.15
CA GLY A 543 20.96 -3.59 -13.25
C GLY A 543 19.47 -3.33 -13.45
N VAL A 544 18.87 -2.39 -12.70
CA VAL A 544 17.48 -1.98 -12.92
C VAL A 544 17.42 -0.98 -14.07
N PRO A 545 16.81 -1.32 -15.22
CA PRO A 545 16.56 -0.35 -16.27
C PRO A 545 15.52 0.67 -15.76
N LEU A 546 15.95 1.91 -15.52
CA LEU A 546 15.02 2.98 -15.15
C LEU A 546 14.04 3.23 -16.31
N PRO A 547 12.72 3.26 -16.06
CA PRO A 547 11.76 3.62 -17.09
C PRO A 547 12.09 5.01 -17.67
N ASP A 548 12.22 5.10 -19.00
CA ASP A 548 12.41 6.37 -19.70
C ASP A 548 11.23 6.62 -20.67
N PRO A 549 10.03 6.93 -20.14
CA PRO A 549 8.85 7.19 -20.96
C PRO A 549 9.05 8.40 -21.89
N TYR A 550 10.01 9.29 -21.63
CA TYR A 550 10.26 10.45 -22.49
C TYR A 550 11.21 10.18 -23.66
N SER A 551 11.87 9.03 -23.66
CA SER A 551 12.55 8.51 -24.86
C SER A 551 11.59 7.81 -25.81
N ASP A 552 10.36 7.53 -25.36
CA ASP A 552 9.34 6.91 -26.17
C ASP A 552 8.87 7.87 -27.27
N THR A 553 9.16 7.49 -28.52
CA THR A 553 8.76 8.24 -29.72
C THR A 553 7.47 7.70 -30.33
N ASN A 554 6.87 6.66 -29.74
CA ASN A 554 5.62 6.11 -30.23
C ASN A 554 4.49 7.13 -30.10
N ILE A 555 3.69 7.26 -31.15
CA ILE A 555 2.52 8.14 -31.15
C ILE A 555 1.34 7.38 -30.57
N TYR A 556 0.95 7.74 -29.36
CA TYR A 556 -0.25 7.22 -28.72
C TYR A 556 -1.47 8.05 -29.11
N SER A 557 -2.50 7.40 -29.63
CA SER A 557 -3.81 8.04 -29.85
C SER A 557 -4.61 8.04 -28.56
N ILE A 558 -4.67 9.19 -27.89
CA ILE A 558 -5.52 9.39 -26.71
C ILE A 558 -6.88 9.90 -27.18
N THR A 559 -7.94 9.13 -26.95
CA THR A 559 -9.31 9.56 -27.22
C THR A 559 -9.96 9.98 -25.92
N VAL A 560 -10.45 11.22 -25.83
CA VAL A 560 -11.06 11.75 -24.60
C VAL A 560 -12.58 11.78 -24.74
N GLN A 561 -13.29 11.13 -23.82
CA GLN A 561 -14.74 11.26 -23.68
C GLN A 561 -15.11 11.94 -22.38
N PHE A 562 -16.00 12.92 -22.47
CA PHE A 562 -16.48 13.68 -21.33
C PHE A 562 -17.84 13.14 -20.90
N ASN A 563 -18.08 13.05 -19.59
CA ASN A 563 -19.43 12.94 -19.07
C ASN A 563 -20.25 14.12 -19.63
N PRO A 564 -21.54 13.95 -20.02
CA PRO A 564 -22.36 15.06 -20.52
C PRO A 564 -22.45 16.27 -19.57
N ASN A 565 -22.12 16.08 -18.28
CA ASN A 565 -22.05 17.15 -17.27
C ASN A 565 -20.65 17.74 -17.07
N THR A 566 -19.72 17.46 -17.99
CA THR A 566 -18.34 17.93 -17.97
C THR A 566 -18.12 18.97 -19.07
N THR A 567 -17.72 20.18 -18.69
CA THR A 567 -17.30 21.23 -19.61
C THR A 567 -15.78 21.24 -19.66
N VAL A 568 -15.20 21.10 -20.85
CA VAL A 568 -13.77 21.34 -21.05
C VAL A 568 -13.57 22.66 -21.73
N GLU A 569 -12.78 23.47 -21.07
CA GLU A 569 -12.39 24.79 -21.52
C GLU A 569 -10.88 24.79 -21.79
N TYR A 570 -10.45 25.67 -22.65
CA TYR A 570 -9.13 25.79 -23.21
C TYR A 570 -8.55 27.14 -22.78
N GLY A 571 -7.28 27.18 -22.41
CA GLY A 571 -6.55 28.40 -22.10
C GLY A 571 -5.12 28.35 -22.62
N THR A 572 -4.55 29.51 -22.94
CA THR A 572 -3.11 29.64 -23.23
C THR A 572 -2.27 29.79 -21.96
N SER A 573 -2.93 29.86 -20.80
CA SER A 573 -2.28 29.88 -19.50
C SER A 573 -3.06 29.09 -18.46
N ALA A 574 -2.34 28.65 -17.43
CA ALA A 574 -2.82 28.07 -16.18
C ALA A 574 -3.95 28.85 -15.48
N THR A 575 -4.11 30.14 -15.75
CA THR A 575 -5.10 31.02 -15.09
C THR A 575 -6.21 31.47 -16.04
N GLY A 576 -6.16 31.06 -17.31
CA GLY A 576 -7.06 31.50 -18.37
C GLY A 576 -6.49 32.64 -19.22
N PRO A 577 -7.32 33.36 -19.98
CA PRO A 577 -8.77 33.19 -20.13
C PRO A 577 -9.14 31.80 -20.67
N TRP A 578 -10.32 31.31 -20.27
CA TRP A 578 -10.81 29.98 -20.60
C TRP A 578 -11.91 30.08 -21.67
N GLY A 579 -11.76 29.37 -22.77
CA GLY A 579 -12.69 29.34 -23.90
C GLY A 579 -13.00 27.90 -24.36
N PRO A 580 -13.78 27.70 -25.43
CA PRO A 580 -13.99 26.36 -26.00
C PRO A 580 -12.69 25.80 -26.62
N ILE A 581 -12.56 24.47 -26.70
CA ILE A 581 -11.44 23.82 -27.39
C ILE A 581 -11.42 24.26 -28.87
N PRO A 582 -10.32 24.83 -29.37
CA PRO A 582 -10.24 25.28 -30.76
C PRO A 582 -10.26 24.09 -31.73
N ALA A 583 -10.87 24.28 -32.91
CA ALA A 583 -10.97 23.25 -33.95
C ALA A 583 -9.62 22.91 -34.61
N THR A 584 -8.59 23.71 -34.36
CA THR A 584 -7.21 23.54 -34.86
C THR A 584 -6.25 23.49 -33.67
N SER A 585 -5.15 22.74 -33.81
CA SER A 585 -4.14 22.62 -32.76
C SER A 585 -3.72 24.00 -32.24
N PRO A 586 -3.84 24.27 -30.94
CA PRO A 586 -3.64 25.61 -30.37
C PRO A 586 -2.19 26.08 -30.28
N GLY A 587 -1.24 25.30 -30.82
CA GLY A 587 0.19 25.58 -30.77
C GLY A 587 0.93 24.65 -29.81
N ASN A 588 2.19 25.00 -29.53
CA ASN A 588 3.14 24.11 -28.86
C ASN A 588 2.98 24.00 -27.34
N THR A 589 2.07 24.74 -26.71
CA THR A 589 1.71 24.59 -25.29
C THR A 589 0.30 25.10 -25.09
N PHE A 590 -0.56 24.34 -24.42
CA PHE A 590 -1.91 24.76 -24.05
C PHE A 590 -2.37 24.17 -22.72
N PHE A 591 -3.44 24.72 -22.16
CA PHE A 591 -4.05 24.27 -20.93
C PHE A 591 -5.51 23.84 -21.17
N LEU A 592 -5.91 22.71 -20.60
CA LEU A 592 -7.31 22.27 -20.58
C LEU A 592 -7.85 22.37 -19.15
N ARG A 593 -8.92 23.14 -18.96
CA ARG A 593 -9.71 23.19 -17.72
C ARG A 593 -10.92 22.29 -17.83
N VAL A 594 -10.96 21.22 -17.04
CA VAL A 594 -12.10 20.31 -16.96
C VAL A 594 -12.95 20.67 -15.75
N LYS A 595 -14.19 21.09 -15.98
CA LYS A 595 -15.19 21.31 -14.95
C LYS A 595 -16.19 20.18 -15.00
N TYR A 596 -16.46 19.50 -13.89
CA TYR A 596 -17.58 18.58 -13.79
C TYR A 596 -18.65 19.14 -12.88
N THR A 597 -19.87 18.70 -13.07
CA THR A 597 -20.99 19.01 -12.18
C THR A 597 -21.48 17.70 -11.59
N LEU A 598 -21.52 17.58 -10.26
CA LEU A 598 -21.96 16.34 -9.61
C LEU A 598 -23.50 16.31 -9.55
N PRO A 599 -24.17 15.35 -10.21
CA PRO A 599 -25.58 15.10 -9.96
C PRO A 599 -25.77 14.58 -8.53
N PRO A 600 -26.92 14.83 -7.88
CA PRO A 600 -28.10 15.51 -8.41
C PRO A 600 -28.14 17.04 -8.14
N TYR A 601 -27.11 17.62 -7.53
CA TYR A 601 -27.21 18.96 -6.93
C TYR A 601 -26.73 20.13 -7.79
N ASN A 602 -26.31 19.89 -9.05
CA ASN A 602 -25.70 20.92 -9.90
C ASN A 602 -24.58 21.71 -9.19
N THR A 603 -23.91 21.09 -8.21
CA THR A 603 -22.80 21.70 -7.51
C THR A 603 -21.60 21.74 -8.44
N PRO A 604 -20.92 22.89 -8.58
CA PRO A 604 -19.65 22.96 -9.31
C PRO A 604 -18.68 21.96 -8.68
N GLY A 605 -18.25 20.97 -9.46
CA GLY A 605 -17.18 20.05 -9.08
C GLY A 605 -15.81 20.72 -9.14
N LEU A 606 -14.77 19.97 -8.78
CA LEU A 606 -13.39 20.42 -8.90
C LEU A 606 -13.10 20.80 -10.37
N SER A 607 -12.33 21.88 -10.54
CA SER A 607 -11.81 22.28 -11.84
C SER A 607 -10.37 21.83 -11.93
N PHE A 608 -10.05 20.94 -12.86
CA PHE A 608 -8.67 20.49 -13.08
C PHE A 608 -8.09 21.18 -14.29
N ILE A 609 -6.80 21.51 -14.24
CA ILE A 609 -6.08 22.19 -15.33
C ILE A 609 -4.87 21.35 -15.69
N THR A 610 -4.80 20.85 -16.93
CA THR A 610 -3.65 20.09 -17.45
C THR A 610 -2.94 20.87 -18.54
N GLN A 611 -1.61 20.82 -18.57
CA GLN A 611 -0.76 21.41 -19.61
C GLN A 611 -0.47 20.35 -20.68
N VAL A 612 -0.59 20.73 -21.95
CA VAL A 612 -0.24 19.88 -23.09
C VAL A 612 0.77 20.64 -23.95
N SER A 613 1.94 20.07 -24.23
CA SER A 613 2.95 20.69 -25.10
C SER A 613 3.59 19.64 -26.01
N PRO A 614 3.53 19.82 -27.34
CA PRO A 614 4.18 18.90 -28.29
C PRO A 614 5.71 19.05 -28.44
N THR A 615 6.37 20.09 -27.91
CA THR A 615 7.82 20.33 -28.14
C THR A 615 8.70 20.26 -26.90
N ALA A 616 8.13 20.29 -25.71
CA ALA A 616 8.86 19.84 -24.53
C ALA A 616 8.63 18.33 -24.41
N LYS A 617 9.62 17.58 -23.94
CA LYS A 617 9.41 16.25 -23.37
C LYS A 617 8.31 16.41 -22.30
N ILE A 618 7.05 16.19 -22.65
CA ILE A 618 5.89 16.52 -21.81
C ILE A 618 5.11 15.24 -21.59
N THR A 619 5.24 14.78 -20.34
CA THR A 619 4.14 14.49 -19.42
C THR A 619 2.78 14.22 -20.06
N HIS A 620 2.31 12.99 -19.89
CA HIS A 620 1.01 12.55 -20.34
C HIS A 620 -0.08 13.33 -19.59
N PRO A 621 -1.06 13.95 -20.27
CA PRO A 621 -2.13 14.65 -19.58
C PRO A 621 -3.00 13.65 -18.78
N ILE A 622 -2.92 13.71 -17.45
CA ILE A 622 -3.85 13.05 -16.52
C ILE A 622 -5.23 13.73 -16.62
N LEU A 623 -6.25 12.93 -16.90
CA LEU A 623 -7.65 13.26 -16.62
C LEU A 623 -8.11 12.41 -15.42
N PRO A 624 -8.54 12.99 -14.29
CA PRO A 624 -8.96 12.18 -13.14
C PRO A 624 -10.36 11.57 -13.33
N TYR A 625 -10.45 10.23 -13.26
CA TYR A 625 -11.61 9.37 -12.92
C TYR A 625 -12.89 9.36 -13.81
N PRO A 626 -13.61 8.21 -13.84
CA PRO A 626 -13.49 7.20 -14.89
C PRO A 626 -14.16 7.66 -16.19
N ALA A 627 -13.42 8.31 -17.08
CA ALA A 627 -13.83 8.38 -18.48
C ALA A 627 -13.38 7.10 -19.17
N VAL A 628 -14.24 6.08 -19.21
CA VAL A 628 -14.01 4.91 -20.08
C VAL A 628 -14.12 5.38 -21.52
N ILE A 629 -13.06 5.13 -22.28
CA ILE A 629 -12.83 5.65 -23.62
C ILE A 629 -13.45 4.69 -24.64
N THR A 630 -14.56 5.07 -25.26
CA THR A 630 -15.10 4.34 -26.43
C THR A 630 -15.83 5.29 -27.38
N THR A 631 -15.34 5.51 -28.60
CA THR A 631 -16.11 6.22 -29.65
C THR A 631 -16.08 5.51 -31.00
N THR A 632 -17.27 5.26 -31.51
CA THR A 632 -17.53 5.21 -32.95
C THR A 632 -17.72 6.65 -33.46
N GLY A 633 -16.79 7.11 -34.31
CA GLY A 633 -17.08 8.18 -35.28
C GLY A 633 -16.73 9.62 -34.86
N LEU A 634 -15.44 9.91 -34.68
CA LEU A 634 -14.80 11.20 -35.03
C LEU A 634 -13.28 11.06 -34.82
N THR A 635 -12.57 10.69 -35.89
CA THR A 635 -11.10 10.62 -35.92
C THR A 635 -10.52 12.04 -36.02
N THR A 636 -10.02 12.58 -34.91
CA THR A 636 -9.00 13.62 -34.92
C THR A 636 -7.65 12.98 -34.64
N ASN A 637 -6.85 12.80 -35.69
CA ASN A 637 -5.46 12.36 -35.56
C ASN A 637 -4.65 13.53 -34.98
N VAL A 638 -4.21 13.42 -33.72
CA VAL A 638 -3.20 14.31 -33.16
C VAL A 638 -1.84 13.63 -33.39
N SER A 639 -1.13 14.09 -34.41
CA SER A 639 0.26 13.71 -34.64
C SER A 639 1.14 14.46 -33.64
N LEU A 640 1.61 13.78 -32.59
CA LEU A 640 2.74 14.27 -31.80
C LEU A 640 4.00 13.93 -32.60
N GLY A 641 4.34 14.80 -33.54
CA GLY A 641 5.61 14.70 -34.26
C GLY A 641 6.74 14.98 -33.27
N GLY A 642 7.64 14.02 -33.09
CA GLY A 642 8.97 14.30 -32.55
C GLY A 642 9.74 15.29 -33.44
N PRO A 643 10.86 15.84 -32.97
CA PRO A 643 11.74 16.63 -33.83
C PRO A 643 12.18 15.88 -35.10
#